data_AF-A0A927XTS2-F1
#
_entry.id   AF-A0A927XTS2-F1
#
_cell.length_a   1.000
_cell.length_b   1.000
_cell.length_c   1.000
_cell.angle_alpha   90.00
_cell.angle_beta   90.00
_cell.angle_gamma   90.00
#
_symmetry.space_group_name_H-M   'P 1'
#
loop_
_entity.id
_entity.type
_entity.pdbx_description
1 polymer ?
#
loop_
_entity_poly.entity_id
_entity_poly.type
_entity_poly.pdbx_seq_one_letter_code
_entity_poly.pdbx_strand_id
1 'polypeptide(L)'
;MSESFEQLEMLMNFNKIVEYIENNKLNRNDMVNVISECLNGVAKSKLIKRYEDRLKGDDLAQIISSYFSGATKNKLIKRYHDKLEGNDVAEIISSCELNVAKSKLIKKYKDELEGKDIAKIIKSYDTDKSKSEMIKKYKDELEGKDIAEIIKSCDTDKSKSEMIKECKDKLEGKDIAEILDSYEILEERSEIIDKYEGKLTAKDIIQISQKLDISHKQKILQKHKSKIDDFTRECFDKIGEPVDNFEELLSDFGGCIYDNLLLLTKESEAVLGKDNLKDLVKYYAFGGEIIDITEIIRNPEIFKKYEAFRKDLYEEKQMKIMNVNDSIMEFNGNSKLIEQCVEGEMTVEEKNILKSALKEKNVKINDKKDLPSFAQKRKEKYEEMINDNPNDAITYILTGMSEEEYDKKYKLYFNEQQIDSTIRDFDELDPELAMIKAINEFINLIKYMDNETQKEVLNIYNNDLADEFSPKGSVVANARDSFEDIDLKMRKIYGNELAQSLVENKLPNSKTDKDVEVIELKGEKFNLLIHGIDAYGDGTGRFEKREVGQAYICTSLISDKKLARAEAGRYYGFRNIGTNSLVLSGKNDIYSVANAANSVEVDANRHSEFVKPDELSEGNEYNEIVLWREYLGDDGTKKEIWPEYIVCFNEITNEDREEAKCLNIPIVLIDEKSYSHKKESKEIVSEEKIAENPKEYMQTKRKFIDIFKNSKDMCSALEEQAALGKFISEMEKQMALEKEGHAIAH
;
A
#
# COMPACT_ATOMS: atom_id res chain seq x y z
N MET A 1 -26.99 43.84 10.82
CA MET A 1 -26.15 45.02 10.50
C MET A 1 -26.06 46.04 11.64
N SER A 2 -27.07 46.25 12.49
CA SER A 2 -26.99 47.17 13.65
C SER A 2 -26.13 46.65 14.80
N GLU A 3 -26.22 45.36 15.12
CA GLU A 3 -25.47 44.73 16.22
C GLU A 3 -23.94 44.80 16.02
N SER A 4 -23.46 44.69 14.78
CA SER A 4 -22.03 44.80 14.47
C SER A 4 -21.46 46.22 14.66
N PHE A 5 -22.30 47.25 14.57
CA PHE A 5 -21.85 48.65 14.71
C PHE A 5 -21.76 49.07 16.18
N GLU A 6 -22.71 48.63 17.02
CA GLU A 6 -22.67 48.87 18.46
C GLU A 6 -21.49 48.13 19.14
N GLN A 7 -21.19 46.91 18.69
CA GLN A 7 -20.01 46.16 19.15
C GLN A 7 -18.69 46.88 18.80
N LEU A 8 -18.57 47.41 17.58
CA LEU A 8 -17.39 48.20 17.17
C LEU A 8 -17.26 49.50 17.98
N GLU A 9 -18.36 50.20 18.23
CA GLU A 9 -18.35 51.43 19.02
C GLU A 9 -17.97 51.17 20.48
N MET A 10 -18.46 50.07 21.06
CA MET A 10 -18.05 49.59 22.38
C MET A 10 -16.54 49.33 22.42
N LEU A 11 -16.00 48.55 21.47
CA LEU A 11 -14.58 48.17 21.43
C LEU A 11 -13.62 49.36 21.19
N MET A 12 -14.12 50.52 20.76
CA MET A 12 -13.34 51.74 20.58
C MET A 12 -13.38 52.71 21.78
N ASN A 13 -14.31 52.54 22.73
CA ASN A 13 -14.56 53.50 23.81
C ASN A 13 -14.23 52.94 25.20
N PHE A 14 -13.25 53.56 25.86
CA PHE A 14 -12.81 53.20 27.21
C PHE A 14 -13.95 53.09 28.23
N ASN A 15 -14.85 54.07 28.30
CA ASN A 15 -15.91 54.10 29.31
C ASN A 15 -16.94 52.98 29.09
N LYS A 16 -17.32 52.73 27.83
CA LYS A 16 -18.25 51.66 27.48
C LYS A 16 -17.67 50.27 27.83
N ILE A 17 -16.37 50.05 27.62
CA ILE A 17 -15.71 48.80 27.99
C ILE A 17 -15.64 48.63 29.51
N VAL A 18 -15.33 49.70 30.26
CA VAL A 18 -15.34 49.65 31.74
C VAL A 18 -16.72 49.29 32.25
N GLU A 19 -17.76 49.97 31.75
CA GLU A 19 -19.16 49.71 32.11
C GLU A 19 -19.55 48.27 31.79
N TYR A 20 -19.16 47.75 30.62
CA TYR A 20 -19.42 46.36 30.23
C TYR A 20 -18.75 45.36 31.18
N ILE A 21 -17.46 45.56 31.52
CA ILE A 21 -16.73 44.68 32.43
C ILE A 21 -17.37 44.68 33.84
N GLU A 22 -17.73 45.87 34.35
CA GLU A 22 -18.26 46.04 35.71
C GLU A 22 -19.71 45.54 35.84
N ASN A 23 -20.58 45.87 34.87
CA ASN A 23 -21.99 45.46 34.89
C ASN A 23 -22.16 43.96 34.72
N ASN A 24 -21.32 43.31 33.89
CA ASN A 24 -21.37 41.87 33.66
C ASN A 24 -20.49 41.07 34.63
N LYS A 25 -19.75 41.73 35.53
CA LYS A 25 -18.85 41.10 36.51
C LYS A 25 -17.92 40.06 35.86
N LEU A 26 -17.32 40.43 34.74
CA LEU A 26 -16.50 39.51 33.95
C LEU A 26 -15.38 38.91 34.82
N ASN A 27 -15.17 37.59 34.66
CA ASN A 27 -14.05 36.91 35.26
C ASN A 27 -12.72 37.39 34.64
N ARG A 28 -11.60 36.96 35.20
CA ARG A 28 -10.26 37.39 34.75
C ARG A 28 -10.03 37.14 33.26
N ASN A 29 -10.36 35.96 32.76
CA ASN A 29 -10.11 35.58 31.37
C ASN A 29 -10.99 36.39 30.40
N ASP A 30 -12.28 36.52 30.70
CA ASP A 30 -13.21 37.28 29.87
C ASP A 30 -12.83 38.77 29.81
N MET A 31 -12.37 39.31 30.95
CA MET A 31 -11.84 40.67 31.01
C MET A 31 -10.60 40.83 30.12
N VAL A 32 -9.66 39.89 30.17
CA VAL A 32 -8.44 39.91 29.34
C VAL A 32 -8.77 39.87 27.85
N ASN A 33 -9.73 39.03 27.45
CA ASN A 33 -10.20 38.96 26.06
C ASN A 33 -10.81 40.29 25.61
N VAL A 34 -11.71 40.86 26.40
CA VAL A 34 -12.33 42.17 26.10
C VAL A 34 -11.29 43.28 26.00
N ILE A 35 -10.29 43.31 26.88
CA ILE A 35 -9.22 44.32 26.81
C ILE A 35 -8.34 44.08 25.57
N SER A 36 -8.04 42.83 25.22
CA SER A 36 -7.23 42.48 24.04
C SER A 36 -7.92 42.85 22.73
N GLU A 37 -9.24 42.71 22.65
CA GLU A 37 -10.05 43.07 21.48
C GLU A 37 -10.26 44.59 21.32
N CYS A 38 -9.94 45.40 22.34
CA CYS A 38 -10.07 46.85 22.24
C CYS A 38 -9.25 47.42 21.08
N LEU A 39 -9.90 48.01 20.08
CA LEU A 39 -9.21 48.49 18.87
C LEU A 39 -8.45 49.81 19.12
N ASN A 40 -8.86 50.56 20.13
CA ASN A 40 -8.24 51.84 20.47
C ASN A 40 -7.06 51.62 21.44
N GLY A 41 -5.83 51.73 20.95
CA GLY A 41 -4.62 51.53 21.77
C GLY A 41 -4.51 52.44 23.01
N VAL A 42 -5.07 53.66 22.98
CA VAL A 42 -5.09 54.55 24.15
C VAL A 42 -6.09 54.05 25.18
N ALA A 43 -7.28 53.64 24.75
CA ALA A 43 -8.29 53.04 25.63
C ALA A 43 -7.76 51.73 26.24
N LYS A 44 -7.15 50.86 25.44
CA LYS A 44 -6.49 49.62 25.88
C LYS A 44 -5.43 49.90 26.95
N SER A 45 -4.56 50.89 26.75
CA SER A 45 -3.54 51.27 27.74
C SER A 45 -4.14 51.78 29.07
N LYS A 46 -5.27 52.51 29.01
CA LYS A 46 -6.00 52.93 30.21
C LYS A 46 -6.69 51.76 30.91
N LEU A 47 -7.22 50.79 30.17
CA LEU A 47 -7.83 49.59 30.72
C LEU A 47 -6.82 48.73 31.46
N ILE A 48 -5.64 48.50 30.88
CA ILE A 48 -4.55 47.78 31.55
C ILE A 48 -4.19 48.47 32.87
N LYS A 49 -4.04 49.80 32.87
CA LYS A 49 -3.75 50.56 34.09
C LYS A 49 -4.88 50.49 35.13
N ARG A 50 -6.14 50.50 34.70
CA ARG A 50 -7.31 50.41 35.62
C ARG A 50 -7.37 49.06 36.31
N TYR A 51 -7.07 47.98 35.57
CA TYR A 51 -7.17 46.62 36.06
C TYR A 51 -5.82 45.99 36.42
N GLU A 52 -4.78 46.80 36.56
CA GLU A 52 -3.39 46.38 36.73
C GLU A 52 -3.20 45.39 37.89
N ASP A 53 -3.90 45.58 39.01
CA ASP A 53 -3.82 44.72 40.19
C ASP A 53 -4.53 43.37 40.02
N ARG A 54 -5.41 43.26 39.02
CA ARG A 54 -6.14 42.03 38.67
C ARG A 54 -5.42 41.22 37.57
N LEU A 55 -4.42 41.81 36.92
CA LEU A 55 -3.68 41.21 35.81
C LEU A 55 -2.36 40.61 36.31
N LYS A 56 -2.03 39.39 35.86
CA LYS A 56 -0.69 38.77 36.04
C LYS A 56 0.11 38.82 34.72
N GLY A 57 1.34 38.29 34.75
CA GLY A 57 2.28 38.31 33.63
C GLY A 57 1.69 37.78 32.32
N ASP A 58 1.09 36.59 32.37
CA ASP A 58 0.40 35.93 31.25
C ASP A 58 -0.71 36.79 30.63
N ASP A 59 -1.57 37.40 31.47
CA ASP A 59 -2.61 38.31 30.99
C ASP A 59 -2.02 39.54 30.28
N LEU A 60 -0.96 40.10 30.86
CA LEU A 60 -0.28 41.27 30.33
C LEU A 60 0.39 40.90 29.00
N ALA A 61 0.98 39.71 28.89
CA ALA A 61 1.55 39.21 27.65
C ALA A 61 0.51 39.14 26.53
N GLN A 62 -0.64 38.53 26.81
CA GLN A 62 -1.74 38.42 25.84
C GLN A 62 -2.25 39.80 25.39
N ILE A 63 -2.53 40.70 26.33
CA ILE A 63 -3.02 42.04 26.01
C ILE A 63 -1.96 42.85 25.25
N ILE A 64 -0.69 42.81 25.67
CA ILE A 64 0.39 43.56 25.01
C ILE A 64 0.63 43.00 23.60
N SER A 65 0.54 41.68 23.42
CA SER A 65 0.67 41.02 22.12
C SER A 65 -0.35 41.52 21.09
N SER A 66 -1.55 41.92 21.53
CA SER A 66 -2.60 42.49 20.67
C SER A 66 -2.34 43.92 20.17
N TYR A 67 -1.21 44.56 20.53
CA TYR A 67 -0.82 45.85 19.95
C TYR A 67 -0.07 45.67 18.61
N PHE A 68 -0.42 46.48 17.60
CA PHE A 68 0.31 46.49 16.33
C PHE A 68 1.75 47.02 16.45
N SER A 69 1.96 48.09 17.23
CA SER A 69 3.25 48.79 17.27
C SER A 69 4.26 48.11 18.20
N GLY A 70 5.36 47.60 17.63
CA GLY A 70 6.50 47.07 18.40
C GLY A 70 7.14 48.10 19.35
N ALA A 71 7.10 49.40 19.02
CA ALA A 71 7.56 50.46 19.92
C ALA A 71 6.65 50.61 21.15
N THR A 72 5.35 50.38 20.99
CA THR A 72 4.39 50.37 22.11
C THR A 72 4.58 49.13 22.96
N LYS A 73 4.73 47.96 22.34
CA LYS A 73 5.09 46.71 23.04
C LYS A 73 6.34 46.88 23.91
N ASN A 74 7.42 47.45 23.38
CA ASN A 74 8.64 47.75 24.13
C ASN A 74 8.41 48.66 25.36
N LYS A 75 7.59 49.70 25.21
CA LYS A 75 7.25 50.60 26.32
C LYS A 75 6.47 49.87 27.41
N LEU A 76 5.56 48.97 27.02
CA LEU A 76 4.73 48.20 27.94
C LEU A 76 5.53 47.10 28.63
N ILE A 77 6.43 46.40 27.92
CA ILE A 77 7.39 45.47 28.55
C ILE A 77 8.20 46.21 29.62
N LYS A 78 8.80 47.36 29.28
CA LYS A 78 9.57 48.15 30.25
C LYS A 78 8.73 48.59 31.46
N ARG A 79 7.46 48.95 31.25
CA ARG A 79 6.58 49.41 32.31
C ARG A 79 6.19 48.28 33.27
N TYR A 80 5.96 47.08 32.75
CA TYR A 80 5.46 45.95 33.51
C TYR A 80 6.52 44.87 33.74
N HIS A 81 7.81 45.23 33.68
CA HIS A 81 8.91 44.27 33.76
C HIS A 81 8.89 43.45 35.06
N ASP A 82 8.47 44.05 36.19
CA ASP A 82 8.36 43.36 37.48
C ASP A 82 7.26 42.28 37.52
N LYS A 83 6.35 42.27 36.54
CA LYS A 83 5.25 41.31 36.42
C LYS A 83 5.40 40.34 35.26
N LEU A 84 6.35 40.56 34.35
CA LEU A 84 6.56 39.75 33.16
C LEU A 84 7.75 38.83 33.37
N GLU A 85 7.57 37.55 33.10
CA GLU A 85 8.65 36.57 33.06
C GLU A 85 9.21 36.43 31.63
N GLY A 86 10.34 35.72 31.47
CA GLY A 86 11.00 35.54 30.16
C GLY A 86 10.06 35.02 29.07
N ASN A 87 9.20 34.05 29.39
CA ASN A 87 8.22 33.51 28.43
C ASN A 87 7.13 34.53 28.03
N ASP A 88 6.70 35.40 28.96
CA ASP A 88 5.76 36.48 28.68
C ASP A 88 6.39 37.50 27.73
N VAL A 89 7.63 37.88 28.00
CA VAL A 89 8.41 38.77 27.13
C VAL A 89 8.59 38.15 25.75
N ALA A 90 8.88 36.84 25.67
CA ALA A 90 9.02 36.13 24.42
C ALA A 90 7.73 36.09 23.60
N GLU A 91 6.58 35.90 24.24
CA GLU A 91 5.28 35.97 23.57
C GLU A 91 5.02 37.34 22.95
N ILE A 92 5.28 38.41 23.71
CA ILE A 92 5.12 39.79 23.24
C ILE A 92 6.05 40.07 22.05
N ILE A 93 7.29 39.60 22.10
CA ILE A 93 8.25 39.79 21.00
C ILE A 93 7.81 39.00 19.76
N SER A 94 7.39 37.74 19.94
CA SER A 94 6.96 36.86 18.84
C SER A 94 5.77 37.44 18.06
N SER A 95 4.87 38.14 18.73
CA SER A 95 3.69 38.78 18.11
C SER A 95 4.01 40.11 17.38
N CYS A 96 5.26 40.57 17.34
CA CYS A 96 5.61 41.74 16.54
C CYS A 96 5.51 41.42 15.03
N GLU A 97 4.91 42.29 14.23
CA GLU A 97 4.78 42.04 12.78
C GLU A 97 6.11 42.18 12.03
N LEU A 98 7.01 43.05 12.49
CA LEU A 98 8.26 43.33 11.79
C LEU A 98 9.43 42.58 12.41
N ASN A 99 10.10 41.74 11.63
CA ASN A 99 11.33 41.03 12.02
C ASN A 99 12.42 41.96 12.57
N VAL A 100 12.55 43.18 12.06
CA VAL A 100 13.49 44.19 12.59
C VAL A 100 13.15 44.59 14.03
N ALA A 101 11.86 44.69 14.36
CA ALA A 101 11.41 44.95 15.72
C ALA A 101 11.72 43.76 16.64
N LYS A 102 11.44 42.53 16.19
CA LYS A 102 11.82 41.29 16.90
C LYS A 102 13.31 41.28 17.24
N SER A 103 14.18 41.50 16.25
CA SER A 103 15.63 41.45 16.43
C SER A 103 16.15 42.51 17.41
N LYS A 104 15.53 43.70 17.42
CA LYS A 104 15.88 44.77 18.37
C LYS A 104 15.46 44.43 19.79
N LEU A 105 14.28 43.83 19.97
CA LEU A 105 13.75 43.48 21.28
C LEU A 105 14.47 42.27 21.86
N ILE A 106 14.73 41.22 21.08
CA ILE A 106 15.52 40.06 21.52
C ILE A 106 16.90 40.50 22.00
N LYS A 107 17.55 41.45 21.30
CA LYS A 107 18.86 41.98 21.70
C LYS A 107 18.79 42.75 23.01
N LYS A 108 17.70 43.48 23.23
CA LYS A 108 17.52 44.34 24.39
C LYS A 108 17.18 43.55 25.66
N TYR A 109 16.36 42.51 25.52
CA TYR A 109 15.84 41.69 26.61
C TYR A 109 16.54 40.33 26.72
N LYS A 110 17.72 40.18 26.10
CA LYS A 110 18.45 38.91 26.02
C LYS A 110 18.67 38.26 27.40
N ASP A 111 19.03 39.08 28.39
CA ASP A 111 19.37 38.59 29.74
C ASP A 111 18.14 38.13 30.54
N GLU A 112 16.94 38.43 30.06
CA GLU A 112 15.66 38.00 30.65
C GLU A 112 15.09 36.76 29.95
N LEU A 113 15.71 36.30 28.85
CA LEU A 113 15.21 35.21 28.00
C LEU A 113 16.07 33.96 28.16
N GLU A 114 15.42 32.81 28.36
CA GLU A 114 16.07 31.50 28.27
C GLU A 114 16.19 31.02 26.81
N GLY A 115 16.98 29.97 26.56
CA GLY A 115 17.14 29.39 25.20
C GLY A 115 15.81 29.05 24.53
N LYS A 116 14.88 28.42 25.28
CA LYS A 116 13.52 28.09 24.80
C LYS A 116 12.71 29.34 24.40
N ASP A 117 12.90 30.45 25.11
CA ASP A 117 12.21 31.72 24.86
C ASP A 117 12.75 32.37 23.58
N ILE A 118 14.08 32.36 23.42
CA ILE A 118 14.75 32.80 22.19
C ILE A 118 14.28 31.94 21.00
N ALA A 119 14.18 30.63 21.16
CA ALA A 119 13.72 29.72 20.11
C ALA A 119 12.27 30.01 19.69
N LYS A 120 11.35 30.23 20.64
CA LYS A 120 9.96 30.65 20.39
C LYS A 120 9.92 31.91 19.52
N ILE A 121 10.75 32.90 19.82
CA ILE A 121 10.82 34.15 19.06
C ILE A 121 11.39 33.90 17.66
N ILE A 122 12.47 33.12 17.52
CA ILE A 122 13.08 32.85 16.21
C ILE A 122 12.09 32.11 15.30
N LYS A 123 11.35 31.11 15.81
CA LYS A 123 10.30 30.40 15.04
C LYS A 123 9.25 31.35 14.46
N SER A 124 8.95 32.45 15.14
CA SER A 124 7.96 33.43 14.67
C SER A 124 8.43 34.29 13.49
N TYR A 125 9.70 34.24 13.06
CA TYR A 125 10.16 35.07 11.94
C TYR A 125 9.55 34.59 10.61
N ASP A 126 9.10 35.53 9.79
CA ASP A 126 8.32 35.23 8.57
C ASP A 126 9.13 34.61 7.42
N THR A 127 10.45 34.44 7.57
CA THR A 127 11.31 33.93 6.47
C THR A 127 12.40 33.04 7.03
N ASP A 128 12.69 31.93 6.33
CA ASP A 128 13.77 31.00 6.67
C ASP A 128 15.14 31.69 6.73
N LYS A 129 15.39 32.66 5.84
CA LYS A 129 16.61 33.48 5.86
C LYS A 129 16.76 34.21 7.20
N SER A 130 15.70 34.84 7.70
CA SER A 130 15.77 35.54 8.97
C SER A 130 15.92 34.57 10.15
N LYS A 131 15.25 33.41 10.10
CA LYS A 131 15.44 32.35 11.10
C LYS A 131 16.92 31.92 11.13
N SER A 132 17.54 31.71 9.96
CA SER A 132 18.95 31.30 9.80
C SER A 132 19.92 32.32 10.37
N GLU A 133 19.74 33.60 10.02
CA GLU A 133 20.55 34.70 10.56
C GLU A 133 20.46 34.78 12.09
N MET A 134 19.27 34.55 12.65
CA MET A 134 19.05 34.61 14.09
C MET A 134 19.60 33.40 14.82
N ILE A 135 19.48 32.18 14.27
CA ILE A 135 20.16 30.99 14.83
C ILE A 135 21.66 31.24 14.90
N LYS A 136 22.29 31.71 13.80
CA LYS A 136 23.74 31.99 13.79
C LYS A 136 24.16 32.96 14.89
N LYS A 137 23.32 33.96 15.16
CA LYS A 137 23.60 34.99 16.16
C LYS A 137 23.38 34.52 17.60
N TYR A 138 22.44 33.62 17.83
CA TYR A 138 22.03 33.16 19.16
C TYR A 138 22.30 31.66 19.40
N LYS A 139 23.24 31.09 18.65
CA LYS A 139 23.54 29.65 18.67
C LYS A 139 24.06 29.18 20.04
N ASP A 140 24.77 30.05 20.75
CA ASP A 140 25.40 29.70 22.03
C ASP A 140 24.39 29.65 23.17
N GLU A 141 23.28 30.39 23.04
CA GLU A 141 22.17 30.45 23.98
C GLU A 141 21.14 29.33 23.77
N LEU A 142 21.24 28.59 22.67
CA LEU A 142 20.30 27.53 22.30
C LEU A 142 20.87 26.14 22.58
N GLU A 143 20.00 25.24 23.05
CA GLU A 143 20.26 23.80 23.11
C GLU A 143 19.94 23.11 21.77
N GLY A 144 20.44 21.90 21.55
CA GLY A 144 20.20 21.13 20.33
C GLY A 144 18.71 20.96 20.01
N LYS A 145 17.89 20.66 21.02
CA LYS A 145 16.43 20.55 20.90
C LYS A 145 15.76 21.86 20.45
N ASP A 146 16.24 22.99 20.95
CA ASP A 146 15.69 24.32 20.62
C ASP A 146 16.01 24.66 19.15
N ILE A 147 17.24 24.38 18.72
CA ILE A 147 17.67 24.52 17.32
C ILE A 147 16.83 23.61 16.42
N ALA A 148 16.59 22.37 16.81
CA ALA A 148 15.79 21.42 16.04
C ALA A 148 14.35 21.91 15.84
N GLU A 149 13.71 22.46 16.88
CA GLU A 149 12.38 23.07 16.73
C GLU A 149 12.36 24.26 15.78
N ILE A 150 13.40 25.11 15.78
CA ILE A 150 13.49 26.22 14.85
C ILE A 150 13.63 25.69 13.41
N ILE A 151 14.50 24.71 13.20
CA ILE A 151 14.72 24.13 11.87
C ILE A 151 13.43 23.48 11.34
N LYS A 152 12.71 22.72 12.17
CA LYS A 152 11.41 22.11 11.80
C LYS A 152 10.38 23.16 11.37
N SER A 153 10.48 24.39 11.88
CA SER A 153 9.57 25.49 11.50
C SER A 153 9.92 26.15 10.16
N CYS A 154 11.01 25.79 9.50
CA CYS A 154 11.39 26.34 8.21
C CYS A 154 10.53 25.76 7.07
N ASP A 155 10.21 26.61 6.10
CA ASP A 155 9.28 26.26 5.01
C ASP A 155 9.94 25.39 3.94
N THR A 156 11.26 25.51 3.77
CA THR A 156 12.00 24.84 2.70
C THR A 156 13.03 23.85 3.23
N ASP A 157 13.08 22.65 2.64
CA ASP A 157 14.06 21.62 3.03
C ASP A 157 15.49 22.06 2.78
N LYS A 158 15.74 22.82 1.69
CA LYS A 158 17.03 23.44 1.46
C LYS A 158 17.51 24.28 2.64
N SER A 159 16.63 25.10 3.21
CA SER A 159 16.96 25.92 4.38
C SER A 159 17.22 25.06 5.62
N LYS A 160 16.42 23.99 5.81
CA LYS A 160 16.65 23.01 6.87
C LYS A 160 18.03 22.37 6.73
N SER A 161 18.39 21.95 5.53
CA SER A 161 19.66 21.30 5.18
C SER A 161 20.86 22.22 5.44
N GLU A 162 20.75 23.50 5.08
CA GLU A 162 21.77 24.51 5.37
C GLU A 162 21.93 24.77 6.87
N MET A 163 20.83 24.86 7.63
CA MET A 163 20.86 25.08 9.07
C MET A 163 21.41 23.88 9.85
N ILE A 164 21.10 22.64 9.45
CA ILE A 164 21.72 21.43 10.03
C ILE A 164 23.24 21.49 9.83
N LYS A 165 23.71 21.90 8.64
CA LYS A 165 25.14 22.04 8.35
C LYS A 165 25.81 23.07 9.26
N GLU A 166 25.15 24.21 9.50
CA GLU A 166 25.64 25.29 10.37
C GLU A 166 25.65 24.90 11.86
N CYS A 167 24.65 24.12 12.31
CA CYS A 167 24.43 23.80 13.73
C CYS A 167 24.86 22.38 14.12
N LYS A 168 25.59 21.69 13.24
CA LYS A 168 25.96 20.28 13.40
C LYS A 168 26.64 19.94 14.72
N ASP A 169 27.36 20.87 15.32
CA ASP A 169 28.09 20.73 16.59
C ASP A 169 27.18 20.75 17.81
N LYS A 170 26.01 21.39 17.71
CA LYS A 170 24.99 21.45 18.78
C LYS A 170 23.92 20.37 18.66
N LEU A 171 23.73 19.81 17.47
CA LEU A 171 22.71 18.79 17.20
C LEU A 171 23.20 17.37 17.53
N GLU A 172 22.40 16.63 18.30
CA GLU A 172 22.56 15.19 18.53
C GLU A 172 21.85 14.37 17.44
N GLY A 173 22.09 13.05 17.40
CA GLY A 173 21.43 12.14 16.45
C GLY A 173 19.90 12.24 16.47
N LYS A 174 19.31 12.23 17.67
CA LYS A 174 17.87 12.40 17.87
C LYS A 174 17.33 13.71 17.28
N ASP A 175 18.09 14.81 17.44
CA ASP A 175 17.69 16.13 16.97
C ASP A 175 17.66 16.15 15.43
N ILE A 176 18.69 15.57 14.81
CA ILE A 176 18.78 15.42 13.34
C ILE A 176 17.65 14.52 12.83
N ALA A 177 17.36 13.42 13.52
CA ALA A 177 16.28 12.51 13.17
C ALA A 177 14.91 13.21 13.18
N GLU A 178 14.61 13.95 14.25
CA GLU A 178 13.36 14.72 14.35
C GLU A 178 13.24 15.78 13.24
N ILE A 179 14.34 16.44 12.89
CA ILE A 179 14.35 17.42 11.79
C ILE A 179 14.03 16.73 10.46
N LEU A 180 14.70 15.60 10.17
CA LEU A 180 14.52 14.86 8.93
C LEU A 180 13.10 14.32 8.76
N ASP A 181 12.42 14.05 9.87
CA ASP A 181 11.02 13.62 9.86
C ASP A 181 10.07 14.66 9.26
N SER A 182 10.48 15.94 9.28
CA SER A 182 9.74 17.08 8.72
C SER A 182 10.06 17.43 7.26
N TYR A 183 10.95 16.67 6.59
CA TYR A 183 11.30 16.90 5.17
C TYR A 183 10.19 16.43 4.22
N GLU A 184 10.03 17.14 3.11
CA GLU A 184 9.14 16.80 2.00
C GLU A 184 9.92 16.20 0.80
N ILE A 185 11.14 16.71 0.53
CA ILE A 185 12.02 16.28 -0.56
C ILE A 185 12.87 15.09 -0.12
N LEU A 186 12.65 13.94 -0.75
CA LEU A 186 13.25 12.65 -0.39
C LEU A 186 14.76 12.60 -0.65
N GLU A 187 15.23 13.24 -1.72
CA GLU A 187 16.64 13.27 -2.11
C GLU A 187 17.51 13.98 -1.05
N GLU A 188 17.09 15.16 -0.61
CA GLU A 188 17.81 15.91 0.44
C GLU A 188 17.84 15.14 1.77
N ARG A 189 16.74 14.44 2.10
CA ARG A 189 16.67 13.57 3.28
C ARG A 189 17.72 12.46 3.21
N SER A 190 17.83 11.77 2.06
CA SER A 190 18.84 10.72 1.84
C SER A 190 20.27 11.24 2.01
N GLU A 191 20.59 12.41 1.45
CA GLU A 191 21.93 13.01 1.57
C GLU A 191 22.32 13.34 3.02
N ILE A 192 21.36 13.84 3.81
CA ILE A 192 21.62 14.19 5.21
C ILE A 192 21.78 12.94 6.08
N ILE A 193 20.98 11.87 5.85
CA ILE A 193 21.18 10.58 6.54
C ILE A 193 22.63 10.11 6.35
N ASP A 194 23.09 10.12 5.10
CA ASP A 194 24.45 9.72 4.74
C ASP A 194 25.52 10.59 5.39
N LYS A 195 25.33 11.91 5.37
CA LYS A 195 26.30 12.85 5.90
C LYS A 195 26.43 12.78 7.43
N TYR A 196 25.37 12.41 8.12
CA TYR A 196 25.30 12.39 9.58
C TYR A 196 25.14 10.98 10.16
N GLU A 197 25.48 9.95 9.39
CA GLU A 197 25.42 8.53 9.77
C GLU A 197 26.11 8.24 11.11
N GLY A 198 27.21 8.94 11.40
CA GLY A 198 27.98 8.77 12.64
C GLY A 198 27.27 9.28 13.89
N LYS A 199 26.23 10.11 13.74
CA LYS A 199 25.40 10.62 14.84
C LYS A 199 24.08 9.88 14.98
N LEU A 200 23.53 9.36 13.89
CA LEU A 200 22.26 8.63 13.89
C LEU A 200 22.46 7.22 14.44
N THR A 201 21.51 6.72 15.22
CA THR A 201 21.47 5.29 15.59
C THR A 201 20.92 4.45 14.43
N ALA A 202 21.09 3.13 14.47
CA ALA A 202 20.45 2.25 13.50
C ALA A 202 18.92 2.44 13.50
N LYS A 203 18.33 2.60 14.70
CA LYS A 203 16.90 2.88 14.87
C LYS A 203 16.48 4.17 14.15
N ASP A 204 17.25 5.25 14.31
CA ASP A 204 16.97 6.53 13.66
C ASP A 204 17.02 6.37 12.12
N ILE A 205 18.05 5.68 11.60
CA ILE A 205 18.21 5.44 10.16
C ILE A 205 17.01 4.66 9.61
N ILE A 206 16.59 3.59 10.29
CA ILE A 206 15.44 2.78 9.88
C ILE A 206 14.18 3.67 9.88
N GLN A 207 13.86 4.36 10.97
CA GLN A 207 12.65 5.20 11.07
C GLN A 207 12.57 6.27 9.98
N ILE A 208 13.67 7.01 9.75
CA ILE A 208 13.68 8.08 8.75
C ILE A 208 13.58 7.49 7.33
N SER A 209 14.18 6.32 7.09
CA SER A 209 14.14 5.66 5.78
C SER A 209 12.74 5.19 5.38
N GLN A 210 11.83 4.95 6.33
CA GLN A 210 10.46 4.50 6.03
C GLN A 210 9.65 5.53 5.25
N LYS A 211 10.03 6.81 5.35
CA LYS A 211 9.38 7.91 4.61
C LYS A 211 10.05 8.21 3.27
N LEU A 212 11.04 7.41 2.85
CA LEU A 212 11.65 7.48 1.52
C LEU A 212 10.89 6.59 0.53
N ASP A 213 10.99 6.87 -0.77
CA ASP A 213 10.57 5.94 -1.79
C ASP A 213 11.43 4.66 -1.75
N ILE A 214 10.94 3.60 -2.38
CA ILE A 214 11.53 2.27 -2.33
C ILE A 214 13.01 2.29 -2.75
N SER A 215 13.36 3.04 -3.80
CA SER A 215 14.73 3.11 -4.33
C SER A 215 15.69 3.76 -3.34
N HIS A 216 15.33 4.95 -2.82
CA HIS A 216 16.15 5.64 -1.82
C HIS A 216 16.22 4.89 -0.49
N LYS A 217 15.11 4.31 -0.04
CA LYS A 217 15.05 3.45 1.16
C LYS A 217 16.03 2.28 1.04
N GLN A 218 15.95 1.52 -0.05
CA GLN A 218 16.86 0.38 -0.29
C GLN A 218 18.32 0.81 -0.32
N LYS A 219 18.64 1.90 -1.01
CA LYS A 219 20.01 2.43 -1.07
C LYS A 219 20.56 2.79 0.32
N ILE A 220 19.76 3.49 1.13
CA ILE A 220 20.12 3.86 2.51
C ILE A 220 20.28 2.60 3.38
N LEU A 221 19.29 1.70 3.39
CA LEU A 221 19.34 0.48 4.19
C LEU A 221 20.54 -0.40 3.81
N GLN A 222 20.82 -0.56 2.52
CA GLN A 222 21.94 -1.35 2.03
C GLN A 222 23.29 -0.73 2.42
N LYS A 223 23.42 0.60 2.31
CA LYS A 223 24.65 1.30 2.70
C LYS A 223 24.92 1.18 4.21
N HIS A 224 23.87 1.26 5.02
CA HIS A 224 23.95 1.19 6.48
C HIS A 224 23.76 -0.23 7.03
N LYS A 225 23.80 -1.24 6.16
CA LYS A 225 23.47 -2.64 6.47
C LYS A 225 24.22 -3.16 7.70
N SER A 226 25.54 -3.00 7.77
CA SER A 226 26.32 -3.50 8.93
C SER A 226 25.83 -2.96 10.27
N LYS A 227 25.48 -1.67 10.33
CA LYS A 227 25.02 -1.01 11.56
C LYS A 227 23.62 -1.45 11.94
N ILE A 228 22.78 -1.67 10.94
CA ILE A 228 21.43 -2.20 11.10
C ILE A 228 21.48 -3.66 11.54
N ASP A 229 22.34 -4.48 10.94
CA ASP A 229 22.54 -5.88 11.28
C ASP A 229 23.01 -6.01 12.74
N ASP A 230 23.95 -5.17 13.19
CA ASP A 230 24.41 -5.16 14.58
C ASP A 230 23.27 -4.79 15.56
N PHE A 231 22.47 -3.78 15.25
CA PHE A 231 21.29 -3.42 16.06
C PHE A 231 20.26 -4.56 16.09
N THR A 232 20.06 -5.20 14.95
CA THR A 232 19.13 -6.33 14.80
C THR A 232 19.61 -7.51 15.64
N ARG A 233 20.90 -7.88 15.58
CA ARG A 233 21.51 -8.89 16.46
C ARG A 233 21.33 -8.56 17.93
N GLU A 234 21.54 -7.30 18.33
CA GLU A 234 21.31 -6.86 19.71
C GLU A 234 19.84 -7.07 20.14
N CYS A 235 18.88 -6.86 19.24
CA CYS A 235 17.47 -7.17 19.49
C CYS A 235 17.22 -8.69 19.62
N PHE A 236 17.80 -9.52 18.75
CA PHE A 236 17.66 -10.98 18.81
C PHE A 236 18.31 -11.60 20.06
N ASP A 237 19.48 -11.11 20.46
CA ASP A 237 20.16 -11.52 21.68
C ASP A 237 19.30 -11.25 22.94
N LYS A 238 18.59 -10.12 22.97
CA LYS A 238 17.69 -9.77 24.07
C LYS A 238 16.51 -10.73 24.19
N ILE A 239 15.93 -11.15 23.07
CA ILE A 239 14.80 -12.11 23.04
C ILE A 239 15.26 -13.57 23.19
N GLY A 240 16.56 -13.85 23.15
CA GLY A 240 17.14 -15.17 23.44
C GLY A 240 16.96 -16.19 22.32
N GLU A 241 17.02 -15.75 21.06
CA GLU A 241 17.09 -16.61 19.88
C GLU A 241 18.54 -16.77 19.40
N PRO A 242 18.95 -17.94 18.88
CA PRO A 242 20.29 -18.13 18.34
C PRO A 242 20.49 -17.26 17.09
N VAL A 243 21.59 -16.48 17.08
CA VAL A 243 22.02 -15.67 15.94
C VAL A 243 22.37 -16.52 14.71
N ASP A 244 22.50 -17.84 14.86
CA ASP A 244 22.91 -18.73 13.77
C ASP A 244 21.87 -18.85 12.63
N ASN A 245 20.58 -18.60 12.91
CA ASN A 245 19.51 -18.55 11.89
C ASN A 245 19.31 -17.14 11.30
N PHE A 246 20.12 -16.16 11.72
CA PHE A 246 19.94 -14.74 11.41
C PHE A 246 20.27 -14.39 9.96
N GLU A 247 21.31 -15.00 9.39
CA GLU A 247 21.70 -14.75 8.00
C GLU A 247 20.70 -15.38 7.01
N GLU A 248 20.13 -16.53 7.35
CA GLU A 248 19.04 -17.18 6.61
C GLU A 248 17.76 -16.33 6.65
N LEU A 249 17.41 -15.79 7.82
CA LEU A 249 16.30 -14.86 7.99
C LEU A 249 16.44 -13.54 7.23
N LEU A 250 17.64 -12.93 7.24
CA LEU A 250 17.90 -11.71 6.47
C LEU A 250 17.97 -11.96 4.95
N SER A 251 18.42 -13.16 4.54
CA SER A 251 18.43 -13.62 3.15
C SER A 251 17.02 -13.74 2.58
N ASP A 252 16.11 -14.37 3.33
CA ASP A 252 14.79 -14.76 2.83
C ASP A 252 13.78 -13.60 2.85
N PHE A 253 13.98 -12.58 3.70
CA PHE A 253 13.00 -11.52 3.93
C PHE A 253 13.45 -10.13 3.50
N GLY A 254 14.36 -10.05 2.52
CA GLY A 254 14.93 -8.82 1.96
C GLY A 254 13.97 -7.62 2.00
N GLY A 255 14.17 -6.74 3.00
CA GLY A 255 13.39 -5.51 3.21
C GLY A 255 12.28 -5.58 4.27
N CYS A 256 11.55 -6.69 4.40
CA CYS A 256 10.34 -6.79 5.25
C CYS A 256 10.64 -6.88 6.76
N ILE A 257 11.82 -7.40 7.14
CA ILE A 257 12.24 -7.46 8.55
C ILE A 257 12.47 -6.04 9.10
N TYR A 258 12.99 -5.11 8.29
CA TYR A 258 13.38 -3.78 8.74
C TYR A 258 12.20 -2.91 9.19
N ASP A 259 11.03 -3.07 8.57
CA ASP A 259 9.83 -2.32 8.96
C ASP A 259 9.21 -2.82 10.27
N ASN A 260 9.38 -4.11 10.59
CA ASN A 260 8.81 -4.74 11.77
C ASN A 260 9.79 -4.82 12.96
N LEU A 261 11.10 -4.64 12.73
CA LEU A 261 12.12 -4.55 13.79
C LEU A 261 11.89 -3.38 14.76
N LEU A 262 11.27 -2.30 14.28
CA LEU A 262 10.89 -1.16 15.13
C LEU A 262 9.82 -1.51 16.16
N LEU A 263 9.14 -2.65 16.00
CA LEU A 263 8.15 -3.19 16.92
C LEU A 263 8.77 -4.24 17.87
N LEU A 264 10.05 -4.60 17.71
CA LEU A 264 10.80 -5.45 18.64
C LEU A 264 11.50 -4.61 19.70
N THR A 265 10.72 -3.78 20.39
CA THR A 265 11.21 -2.89 21.45
C THR A 265 10.98 -3.47 22.83
N LYS A 266 11.64 -2.88 23.84
CA LYS A 266 11.35 -3.14 25.26
C LYS A 266 9.88 -2.91 25.61
N GLU A 267 9.18 -2.03 24.90
CA GLU A 267 7.76 -1.75 25.12
C GLU A 267 6.91 -2.95 24.66
N SER A 268 7.19 -3.51 23.48
CA SER A 268 6.50 -4.71 23.00
C SER A 268 6.80 -5.95 23.85
N GLU A 269 8.05 -6.12 24.31
CA GLU A 269 8.40 -7.17 25.26
C GLU A 269 7.68 -7.00 26.60
N ALA A 270 7.57 -5.77 27.12
CA ALA A 270 6.84 -5.49 28.35
C ALA A 270 5.34 -5.77 28.24
N VAL A 271 4.76 -5.63 27.04
CA VAL A 271 3.34 -5.86 26.76
C VAL A 271 3.04 -7.34 26.50
N LEU A 272 3.82 -8.00 25.65
CA LEU A 272 3.54 -9.37 25.20
C LEU A 272 4.19 -10.43 26.10
N GLY A 273 5.25 -10.07 26.81
CA GLY A 273 6.15 -11.02 27.45
C GLY A 273 7.10 -11.66 26.46
N LYS A 274 8.28 -12.06 26.96
CA LYS A 274 9.40 -12.55 26.14
C LYS A 274 9.05 -13.75 25.26
N ASP A 275 8.30 -14.72 25.80
CA ASP A 275 7.97 -15.96 25.08
C ASP A 275 6.96 -15.71 23.94
N ASN A 276 5.93 -14.88 24.16
CA ASN A 276 4.95 -14.57 23.10
C ASN A 276 5.55 -13.68 22.01
N LEU A 277 6.46 -12.76 22.37
CA LEU A 277 7.19 -11.95 21.40
C LEU A 277 8.07 -12.85 20.52
N LYS A 278 8.72 -13.85 21.12
CA LYS A 278 9.53 -14.86 20.42
C LYS A 278 8.70 -15.66 19.40
N ASP A 279 7.52 -16.14 19.79
CA ASP A 279 6.64 -16.89 18.89
C ASP A 279 6.07 -16.01 17.77
N LEU A 280 5.79 -14.74 18.03
CA LEU A 280 5.39 -13.76 17.02
C LEU A 280 6.49 -13.49 15.98
N VAL A 281 7.75 -13.35 16.43
CA VAL A 281 8.92 -13.19 15.55
C VAL A 281 9.11 -14.40 14.65
N LYS A 282 9.00 -15.61 15.21
CA LYS A 282 9.03 -16.85 14.41
C LYS A 282 7.91 -16.86 13.37
N TYR A 283 6.71 -16.40 13.74
CA TYR A 283 5.59 -16.38 12.81
C TYR A 283 5.85 -15.48 11.59
N TYR A 284 6.42 -14.29 11.83
CA TYR A 284 6.85 -13.37 10.77
C TYR A 284 7.97 -13.95 9.90
N ALA A 285 8.96 -14.55 10.56
CA ALA A 285 10.11 -15.23 9.98
C ALA A 285 9.75 -16.42 9.07
N PHE A 286 8.51 -16.90 9.07
CA PHE A 286 8.11 -18.06 8.28
C PHE A 286 6.80 -17.88 7.48
N GLY A 287 6.06 -16.78 7.69
CA GLY A 287 4.70 -16.60 7.20
C GLY A 287 4.50 -15.57 6.08
N GLY A 288 5.48 -14.68 5.81
CA GLY A 288 5.44 -13.73 4.70
C GLY A 288 4.35 -12.63 4.73
N GLU A 289 3.33 -12.71 5.58
CA GLU A 289 2.21 -11.76 5.62
C GLU A 289 2.34 -10.72 6.75
N ILE A 290 1.94 -9.48 6.45
CA ILE A 290 1.92 -8.35 7.40
C ILE A 290 0.72 -8.53 8.34
N ILE A 291 0.99 -8.98 9.56
CA ILE A 291 0.03 -8.91 10.66
C ILE A 291 -0.01 -7.47 11.15
N ASP A 292 -1.19 -6.92 11.48
CA ASP A 292 -1.25 -5.65 12.22
C ASP A 292 -0.80 -5.90 13.66
N ILE A 293 0.51 -5.92 13.87
CA ILE A 293 1.16 -6.07 15.18
C ILE A 293 0.63 -4.99 16.14
N THR A 294 0.20 -3.83 15.65
CA THR A 294 -0.40 -2.78 16.47
C THR A 294 -1.68 -3.27 17.16
N GLU A 295 -2.51 -4.06 16.47
CA GLU A 295 -3.74 -4.65 17.01
C GLU A 295 -3.40 -5.69 18.11
N ILE A 296 -2.37 -6.52 17.87
CA ILE A 296 -1.88 -7.52 18.84
C ILE A 296 -1.27 -6.86 20.07
N ILE A 297 -0.45 -5.81 19.89
CA ILE A 297 0.12 -5.04 21.00
C ILE A 297 -0.98 -4.32 21.78
N ARG A 298 -2.02 -3.81 21.12
CA ARG A 298 -3.18 -3.19 21.79
C ARG A 298 -4.03 -4.21 22.57
N ASN A 299 -4.08 -5.47 22.12
CA ASN A 299 -4.89 -6.53 22.73
C ASN A 299 -4.12 -7.87 22.84
N PRO A 300 -3.11 -7.96 23.73
CA PRO A 300 -2.21 -9.12 23.82
C PRO A 300 -2.93 -10.43 24.20
N GLU A 301 -4.06 -10.34 24.88
CA GLU A 301 -4.87 -11.50 25.25
C GLU A 301 -5.56 -12.18 24.05
N ILE A 302 -5.82 -11.45 22.96
CA ILE A 302 -6.38 -12.02 21.73
C ILE A 302 -5.38 -13.00 21.11
N PHE A 303 -4.11 -12.60 21.03
CA PHE A 303 -3.06 -13.45 20.47
C PHE A 303 -2.84 -14.71 21.30
N LYS A 304 -2.80 -14.62 22.64
CA LYS A 304 -2.67 -15.78 23.52
C LYS A 304 -3.82 -16.77 23.37
N LYS A 305 -5.06 -16.28 23.32
CA LYS A 305 -6.24 -17.14 23.12
C LYS A 305 -6.26 -17.79 21.74
N TYR A 306 -5.84 -17.04 20.71
CA TYR A 306 -5.69 -17.58 19.35
C TYR A 306 -4.64 -18.68 19.29
N GLU A 307 -3.47 -18.49 19.92
CA GLU A 307 -2.40 -19.48 19.91
C GLU A 307 -2.80 -20.78 20.63
N ALA A 308 -3.49 -20.66 21.76
CA ALA A 308 -4.06 -21.80 22.48
C ALA A 308 -5.12 -22.53 21.66
N PHE A 309 -6.06 -21.79 21.05
CA PHE A 309 -7.07 -22.34 20.15
C PHE A 309 -6.46 -23.09 18.97
N ARG A 310 -5.44 -22.49 18.35
CA ARG A 310 -4.74 -23.07 17.19
C ARG A 310 -4.04 -24.38 17.51
N LYS A 311 -3.31 -24.45 18.65
CA LYS A 311 -2.62 -25.68 19.11
C LYS A 311 -3.60 -26.83 19.37
N ASP A 312 -4.82 -26.52 19.78
CA ASP A 312 -5.81 -27.51 20.20
C ASP A 312 -6.75 -27.96 19.06
N LEU A 313 -6.81 -27.18 17.96
CA LEU A 313 -7.59 -27.49 16.76
C LEU A 313 -6.75 -28.16 15.66
N TYR A 314 -5.53 -27.71 15.40
CA TYR A 314 -4.75 -28.13 14.22
C TYR A 314 -3.49 -28.90 14.61
N GLU A 315 -3.17 -29.97 13.86
CA GLU A 315 -1.88 -30.65 14.04
C GLU A 315 -0.73 -29.73 13.58
N GLU A 316 0.42 -29.83 14.25
CA GLU A 316 1.60 -28.95 14.07
C GLU A 316 2.06 -28.82 12.59
N LYS A 317 1.78 -29.84 11.75
CA LYS A 317 2.12 -29.86 10.32
C LYS A 317 1.09 -29.18 9.40
N GLN A 318 -0.17 -29.02 9.84
CA GLN A 318 -1.23 -28.35 9.08
C GLN A 318 -1.19 -26.82 9.22
N MET A 319 -0.23 -26.31 9.99
CA MET A 319 -0.16 -24.91 10.43
C MET A 319 0.31 -23.90 9.38
N LYS A 320 0.70 -24.32 8.17
CA LYS A 320 1.34 -23.43 7.18
C LYS A 320 0.37 -22.55 6.36
N ILE A 321 -0.95 -22.74 6.44
CA ILE A 321 -1.89 -22.14 5.46
C ILE A 321 -3.17 -21.59 6.12
N MET A 322 -3.07 -20.70 7.11
CA MET A 322 -4.23 -19.94 7.56
C MET A 322 -3.91 -18.45 7.72
N ASN A 323 -4.72 -17.63 7.06
CA ASN A 323 -4.69 -16.17 7.15
C ASN A 323 -5.12 -15.74 8.56
N VAL A 324 -4.22 -15.06 9.28
CA VAL A 324 -4.43 -14.63 10.67
C VAL A 324 -5.53 -13.55 10.77
N ASN A 325 -5.70 -12.70 9.76
CA ASN A 325 -6.74 -11.67 9.77
C ASN A 325 -8.13 -12.28 9.64
N ASP A 326 -8.31 -13.25 8.75
CA ASP A 326 -9.57 -14.01 8.65
C ASP A 326 -9.88 -14.74 9.96
N SER A 327 -8.83 -15.33 10.57
CA SER A 327 -8.95 -16.03 11.85
C SER A 327 -9.32 -15.10 13.03
N ILE A 328 -8.82 -13.85 13.06
CA ILE A 328 -9.17 -12.85 14.09
C ILE A 328 -10.62 -12.36 13.91
N MET A 329 -11.06 -12.14 12.67
CA MET A 329 -12.46 -11.77 12.39
C MET A 329 -13.43 -12.90 12.76
N GLU A 330 -13.07 -14.15 12.47
CA GLU A 330 -13.82 -15.36 12.85
C GLU A 330 -13.83 -15.57 14.38
N PHE A 331 -12.73 -15.26 15.06
CA PHE A 331 -12.61 -15.34 16.53
C PHE A 331 -13.61 -14.41 17.23
N ASN A 332 -13.74 -13.17 16.76
CA ASN A 332 -14.67 -12.20 17.33
C ASN A 332 -16.14 -12.60 17.15
N GLY A 333 -16.46 -13.42 16.14
CA GLY A 333 -17.81 -13.94 15.89
C GLY A 333 -18.20 -15.15 16.74
N ASN A 334 -17.22 -15.92 17.25
CA ASN A 334 -17.44 -17.25 17.87
C ASN A 334 -16.67 -17.44 19.20
N SER A 335 -16.29 -16.35 19.87
CA SER A 335 -15.37 -16.33 21.02
C SER A 335 -15.71 -17.32 22.15
N LYS A 336 -17.00 -17.48 22.49
CA LYS A 336 -17.45 -18.40 23.55
C LYS A 336 -17.23 -19.89 23.19
N LEU A 337 -17.40 -20.26 21.92
CA LEU A 337 -17.15 -21.63 21.46
C LEU A 337 -15.66 -21.94 21.40
N ILE A 338 -14.86 -20.94 21.05
CA ILE A 338 -13.41 -21.05 21.04
C ILE A 338 -12.89 -21.24 22.47
N GLU A 339 -13.45 -20.53 23.45
CA GLU A 339 -13.15 -20.75 24.87
C GLU A 339 -13.51 -22.19 25.30
N GLN A 340 -14.71 -22.68 24.97
CA GLN A 340 -15.11 -24.07 25.26
C GLN A 340 -14.21 -25.12 24.57
N CYS A 341 -13.70 -24.81 23.37
CA CYS A 341 -12.75 -25.67 22.68
C CYS A 341 -11.41 -25.73 23.41
N VAL A 342 -10.85 -24.57 23.78
CA VAL A 342 -9.57 -24.45 24.49
C VAL A 342 -9.63 -25.06 25.89
N GLU A 343 -10.79 -24.99 26.55
CA GLU A 343 -11.04 -25.62 27.85
C GLU A 343 -11.18 -27.16 27.76
N GLY A 344 -11.10 -27.73 26.56
CA GLY A 344 -11.20 -29.17 26.34
C GLY A 344 -12.62 -29.72 26.52
N GLU A 345 -13.63 -28.84 26.52
CA GLU A 345 -15.03 -29.23 26.72
C GLU A 345 -15.72 -29.79 25.46
N MET A 346 -14.95 -29.96 24.38
CA MET A 346 -15.41 -30.41 23.08
C MET A 346 -14.78 -31.76 22.70
N THR A 347 -15.62 -32.65 22.21
CA THR A 347 -15.21 -33.90 21.58
C THR A 347 -14.51 -33.66 20.24
N VAL A 348 -13.80 -34.67 19.73
CA VAL A 348 -13.14 -34.60 18.41
C VAL A 348 -14.15 -34.29 17.30
N GLU A 349 -15.35 -34.84 17.38
CA GLU A 349 -16.43 -34.57 16.42
C GLU A 349 -16.93 -33.13 16.49
N GLU A 350 -17.18 -32.60 17.69
CA GLU A 350 -17.58 -31.20 17.87
C GLU A 350 -16.50 -30.23 17.35
N LYS A 351 -15.21 -30.56 17.54
CA LYS A 351 -14.09 -29.78 16.98
C LYS A 351 -14.08 -29.79 15.45
N ASN A 352 -14.41 -30.91 14.81
CA ASN A 352 -14.47 -31.01 13.34
C ASN A 352 -15.68 -30.24 12.76
N ILE A 353 -16.82 -30.25 13.45
CA ILE A 353 -17.98 -29.43 13.08
C ILE A 353 -17.64 -27.94 13.22
N LEU A 354 -16.98 -27.54 14.31
CA LEU A 354 -16.52 -26.17 14.53
C LEU A 354 -15.53 -25.72 13.43
N LYS A 355 -14.53 -26.54 13.08
CA LYS A 355 -13.62 -26.26 11.94
C LYS A 355 -14.38 -25.99 10.64
N SER A 356 -15.42 -26.77 10.38
CA SER A 356 -16.22 -26.64 9.17
C SER A 356 -17.11 -25.40 9.20
N ALA A 357 -17.63 -25.04 10.37
CA ALA A 357 -18.42 -23.83 10.59
C ALA A 357 -17.60 -22.54 10.44
N LEU A 358 -16.36 -22.54 10.91
CA LEU A 358 -15.46 -21.38 10.81
C LEU A 358 -15.10 -21.03 9.36
N LYS A 359 -15.09 -22.02 8.46
CA LYS A 359 -14.92 -21.80 7.01
C LYS A 359 -16.10 -21.09 6.33
N GLU A 360 -17.29 -21.09 6.95
CA GLU A 360 -18.47 -20.46 6.37
C GLU A 360 -18.62 -19.01 6.85
N LYS A 361 -18.62 -18.08 5.89
CA LYS A 361 -18.83 -16.66 6.20
C LYS A 361 -20.22 -16.44 6.81
N ASN A 362 -20.28 -15.64 7.87
CA ASN A 362 -21.51 -15.22 8.58
C ASN A 362 -22.19 -16.30 9.44
N VAL A 363 -21.61 -17.49 9.61
CA VAL A 363 -22.11 -18.45 10.59
C VAL A 363 -21.69 -18.01 11.99
N LYS A 364 -22.69 -17.75 12.84
CA LYS A 364 -22.48 -17.47 14.26
C LYS A 364 -23.01 -18.65 15.07
N ILE A 365 -22.10 -19.41 15.66
CA ILE A 365 -22.43 -20.46 16.62
C ILE A 365 -22.11 -19.89 18.00
N ASN A 366 -23.14 -19.77 18.84
CA ASN A 366 -22.99 -19.10 20.13
C ASN A 366 -22.63 -20.07 21.26
N ASP A 367 -22.94 -21.37 21.09
CA ASP A 367 -22.71 -22.40 22.09
C ASP A 367 -22.56 -23.79 21.46
N LYS A 368 -21.76 -24.69 22.05
CA LYS A 368 -21.54 -26.04 21.51
C LYS A 368 -22.83 -26.84 21.29
N LYS A 369 -23.89 -26.59 22.07
CA LYS A 369 -25.21 -27.22 21.89
C LYS A 369 -25.88 -26.89 20.55
N ASP A 370 -25.42 -25.84 19.87
CA ASP A 370 -25.95 -25.41 18.58
C ASP A 370 -25.26 -26.18 17.42
N LEU A 371 -24.12 -26.85 17.66
CA LEU A 371 -23.36 -27.60 16.65
C LEU A 371 -24.16 -28.74 16.00
N PRO A 372 -24.95 -29.56 16.72
CA PRO A 372 -25.77 -30.60 16.09
C PRO A 372 -26.84 -30.01 15.17
N SER A 373 -27.47 -28.90 15.57
CA SER A 373 -28.46 -28.22 14.72
C SER A 373 -27.80 -27.61 13.49
N PHE A 374 -26.58 -27.08 13.62
CA PHE A 374 -25.80 -26.60 12.49
C PHE A 374 -25.45 -27.74 11.52
N ALA A 375 -24.93 -28.86 12.03
CA ALA A 375 -24.59 -30.04 11.22
C ALA A 375 -25.82 -30.61 10.49
N GLN A 376 -26.97 -30.69 11.16
CA GLN A 376 -28.22 -31.16 10.56
C GLN A 376 -28.72 -30.21 9.46
N LYS A 377 -28.74 -28.90 9.70
CA LYS A 377 -29.13 -27.91 8.68
C LYS A 377 -28.19 -27.92 7.48
N ARG A 378 -26.89 -28.10 7.73
CA ARG A 378 -25.88 -28.19 6.68
C ARG A 378 -26.05 -29.46 5.85
N LYS A 379 -26.37 -30.59 6.50
CA LYS A 379 -26.75 -31.83 5.81
C LYS A 379 -27.99 -31.63 4.93
N GLU A 380 -29.06 -31.06 5.48
CA GLU A 380 -30.29 -30.78 4.72
C GLU A 380 -30.02 -29.85 3.53
N LYS A 381 -29.20 -28.80 3.73
CA LYS A 381 -28.76 -27.91 2.65
C LYS A 381 -27.94 -28.65 1.59
N TYR A 382 -27.07 -29.58 1.97
CA TYR A 382 -26.31 -30.37 1.01
C TYR A 382 -27.19 -31.34 0.25
N GLU A 383 -28.14 -31.99 0.91
CA GLU A 383 -29.12 -32.84 0.23
C GLU A 383 -29.97 -32.04 -0.75
N GLU A 384 -30.41 -30.84 -0.37
CA GLU A 384 -31.10 -29.89 -1.27
C GLU A 384 -30.22 -29.47 -2.45
N MET A 385 -29.00 -28.99 -2.21
CA MET A 385 -28.07 -28.59 -3.26
C MET A 385 -27.68 -29.74 -4.18
N ILE A 386 -27.49 -30.96 -3.66
CA ILE A 386 -27.17 -32.15 -4.47
C ILE A 386 -28.36 -32.50 -5.37
N ASN A 387 -29.59 -32.40 -4.86
CA ASN A 387 -30.80 -32.67 -5.65
C ASN A 387 -31.06 -31.59 -6.70
N ASP A 388 -30.72 -30.34 -6.42
CA ASP A 388 -30.93 -29.21 -7.32
C ASP A 388 -29.81 -29.08 -8.37
N ASN A 389 -28.54 -29.06 -7.93
CA ASN A 389 -27.35 -28.99 -8.78
C ASN A 389 -26.13 -29.62 -8.08
N PRO A 390 -25.78 -30.89 -8.40
CA PRO A 390 -24.64 -31.60 -7.80
C PRO A 390 -23.31 -30.86 -7.87
N ASN A 391 -23.05 -30.08 -8.93
CA ASN A 391 -21.79 -29.35 -9.12
C ASN A 391 -21.67 -28.16 -8.17
N ASP A 392 -22.78 -27.43 -7.96
CA ASP A 392 -22.86 -26.34 -6.99
C ASP A 392 -22.71 -26.89 -5.56
N ALA A 393 -23.30 -28.05 -5.27
CA ALA A 393 -23.12 -28.74 -3.99
C ALA A 393 -21.66 -29.12 -3.73
N ILE A 394 -20.97 -29.68 -4.72
CA ILE A 394 -19.55 -30.04 -4.63
C ILE A 394 -18.70 -28.78 -4.39
N THR A 395 -18.93 -27.71 -5.15
CA THR A 395 -18.23 -26.42 -5.00
C THR A 395 -18.43 -25.85 -3.60
N TYR A 396 -19.66 -25.89 -3.08
CA TYR A 396 -19.99 -25.43 -1.74
C TYR A 396 -19.36 -26.28 -0.63
N ILE A 397 -19.33 -27.60 -0.78
CA ILE A 397 -18.69 -28.51 0.18
C ILE A 397 -17.18 -28.23 0.28
N LEU A 398 -16.53 -28.01 -0.86
CA LEU A 398 -15.08 -27.79 -0.93
C LEU A 398 -14.66 -26.39 -0.47
N THR A 399 -15.44 -25.36 -0.79
CA THR A 399 -15.02 -23.95 -0.65
C THR A 399 -15.78 -23.16 0.40
N GLY A 400 -16.95 -23.64 0.85
CA GLY A 400 -17.85 -22.92 1.74
C GLY A 400 -18.65 -21.80 1.07
N MET A 401 -18.68 -21.74 -0.26
CA MET A 401 -19.40 -20.73 -1.06
C MET A 401 -20.20 -21.42 -2.16
N SER A 402 -21.39 -20.91 -2.50
CA SER A 402 -22.08 -21.38 -3.71
C SER A 402 -21.25 -21.03 -4.95
N GLU A 403 -21.45 -21.76 -6.03
CA GLU A 403 -20.84 -21.48 -7.33
C GLU A 403 -21.07 -20.02 -7.72
N GLU A 404 -22.28 -19.47 -7.53
CA GLU A 404 -22.58 -18.05 -7.77
C GLU A 404 -21.85 -17.09 -6.82
N GLU A 405 -21.74 -17.41 -5.52
CA GLU A 405 -21.00 -16.59 -4.54
C GLU A 405 -19.50 -16.63 -4.77
N TYR A 406 -18.97 -17.80 -5.11
CA TYR A 406 -17.59 -18.02 -5.50
C TYR A 406 -17.31 -17.19 -6.76
N ASP A 407 -18.12 -17.36 -7.80
CA ASP A 407 -18.10 -16.55 -9.01
C ASP A 407 -18.12 -15.07 -8.69
N LYS A 408 -19.04 -14.59 -7.86
CA LYS A 408 -19.21 -13.16 -7.57
C LYS A 408 -18.07 -12.58 -6.74
N LYS A 409 -17.56 -13.34 -5.77
CA LYS A 409 -16.44 -12.93 -4.92
C LYS A 409 -15.14 -12.86 -5.73
N TYR A 410 -14.93 -13.81 -6.64
CA TYR A 410 -13.73 -13.88 -7.46
C TYR A 410 -13.86 -13.08 -8.78
N LYS A 411 -15.08 -12.81 -9.30
CA LYS A 411 -15.37 -11.82 -10.36
C LYS A 411 -14.99 -10.39 -9.99
N LEU A 412 -14.98 -10.06 -8.69
CA LEU A 412 -14.55 -8.74 -8.20
C LEU A 412 -13.03 -8.59 -8.12
N TYR A 413 -12.30 -9.72 -8.08
CA TYR A 413 -10.84 -9.77 -8.10
C TYR A 413 -10.26 -10.08 -9.49
N PHE A 414 -11.07 -10.62 -10.40
CA PHE A 414 -10.67 -11.06 -11.73
C PHE A 414 -11.72 -10.63 -12.75
N ASN A 415 -11.32 -9.77 -13.70
CA ASN A 415 -12.19 -9.20 -14.74
C ASN A 415 -12.84 -10.30 -15.61
N GLU A 416 -14.02 -10.00 -16.16
CA GLU A 416 -14.97 -10.88 -16.87
C GLU A 416 -14.42 -11.76 -18.02
N GLN A 417 -13.13 -11.69 -18.36
CA GLN A 417 -12.51 -12.55 -19.39
C GLN A 417 -11.93 -13.88 -18.85
N GLN A 418 -11.80 -14.06 -17.54
CA GLN A 418 -11.32 -15.31 -16.91
C GLN A 418 -12.44 -16.23 -16.40
N ILE A 419 -13.71 -15.88 -16.66
CA ILE A 419 -14.87 -16.72 -16.27
C ILE A 419 -14.84 -18.06 -17.03
N ASP A 420 -14.22 -18.09 -18.20
CA ASP A 420 -14.27 -19.22 -19.13
C ASP A 420 -13.26 -20.35 -18.81
N SER A 421 -12.23 -20.13 -17.98
CA SER A 421 -11.22 -21.15 -17.67
C SER A 421 -11.51 -21.95 -16.40
N THR A 422 -12.06 -21.36 -15.34
CA THR A 422 -12.35 -22.12 -14.11
C THR A 422 -13.61 -22.99 -14.22
N ILE A 423 -14.59 -22.63 -15.06
CA ILE A 423 -15.70 -23.53 -15.42
C ILE A 423 -15.20 -24.66 -16.35
N ARG A 424 -14.21 -24.38 -17.20
CA ARG A 424 -13.55 -25.43 -18.00
C ARG A 424 -12.66 -26.35 -17.15
N ASP A 425 -12.10 -25.88 -16.05
CA ASP A 425 -11.28 -26.70 -15.14
C ASP A 425 -12.10 -27.80 -14.44
N PHE A 426 -13.43 -27.68 -14.35
CA PHE A 426 -14.32 -28.76 -13.91
C PHE A 426 -14.78 -29.68 -15.05
N ASP A 427 -14.93 -29.16 -16.28
CA ASP A 427 -15.17 -29.98 -17.49
C ASP A 427 -13.91 -30.76 -17.94
N GLU A 428 -12.71 -30.37 -17.48
CA GLU A 428 -11.41 -30.96 -17.82
C GLU A 428 -10.79 -31.80 -16.69
N LEU A 429 -11.35 -31.79 -15.47
CA LEU A 429 -11.15 -32.91 -14.55
C LEU A 429 -11.86 -34.11 -15.17
N ASP A 430 -11.10 -35.19 -15.44
CA ASP A 430 -11.68 -36.50 -15.77
C ASP A 430 -12.88 -36.71 -14.83
N PRO A 431 -14.12 -36.78 -15.37
CA PRO A 431 -15.32 -36.89 -14.57
C PRO A 431 -15.19 -38.03 -13.55
N GLU A 432 -14.46 -39.09 -13.87
CA GLU A 432 -14.15 -40.17 -12.92
C GLU A 432 -13.34 -39.70 -11.70
N LEU A 433 -12.38 -38.79 -11.83
CA LEU A 433 -11.49 -38.37 -10.74
C LEU A 433 -12.16 -37.39 -9.76
N ALA A 434 -12.91 -36.42 -10.31
CA ALA A 434 -13.75 -35.52 -9.51
C ALA A 434 -14.86 -36.32 -8.81
N MET A 435 -15.46 -37.27 -9.53
CA MET A 435 -16.45 -38.20 -9.00
C MET A 435 -15.84 -39.16 -7.98
N ILE A 436 -14.60 -39.66 -8.12
CA ILE A 436 -13.92 -40.52 -7.11
C ILE A 436 -13.63 -39.74 -5.82
N LYS A 437 -13.22 -38.48 -5.89
CA LYS A 437 -13.03 -37.64 -4.68
C LYS A 437 -14.37 -37.35 -4.00
N ALA A 438 -15.38 -36.95 -4.77
CA ALA A 438 -16.74 -36.73 -4.27
C ALA A 438 -17.36 -38.01 -3.70
N ILE A 439 -17.16 -39.16 -4.35
CA ILE A 439 -17.57 -40.50 -3.90
C ILE A 439 -16.87 -40.86 -2.59
N ASN A 440 -15.58 -40.55 -2.40
CA ASN A 440 -14.89 -40.85 -1.15
C ASN A 440 -15.38 -39.98 0.02
N GLU A 441 -15.70 -38.71 -0.23
CA GLU A 441 -16.33 -37.84 0.77
C GLU A 441 -17.78 -38.25 1.05
N PHE A 442 -18.54 -38.62 0.00
CA PHE A 442 -19.91 -39.13 0.10
C PHE A 442 -19.99 -40.49 0.82
N ILE A 443 -19.07 -41.42 0.56
CA ILE A 443 -18.93 -42.69 1.30
C ILE A 443 -18.60 -42.46 2.78
N ASN A 444 -17.84 -41.42 3.09
CA ASN A 444 -17.60 -41.03 4.48
C ASN A 444 -18.85 -40.44 5.15
N LEU A 445 -19.72 -39.77 4.39
CA LEU A 445 -21.03 -39.28 4.83
C LEU A 445 -22.10 -40.39 4.96
N ILE A 446 -22.11 -41.39 4.06
CA ILE A 446 -23.05 -42.53 4.08
C ILE A 446 -22.97 -43.32 5.39
N LYS A 447 -21.78 -43.39 6.02
CA LYS A 447 -21.58 -44.07 7.32
C LYS A 447 -22.44 -43.52 8.46
N TYR A 448 -23.03 -42.33 8.29
CA TYR A 448 -23.90 -41.66 9.26
C TYR A 448 -25.41 -41.77 8.93
N MET A 449 -25.79 -42.51 7.88
CA MET A 449 -27.19 -42.82 7.54
C MET A 449 -27.67 -44.10 8.24
N ASP A 450 -28.99 -44.29 8.39
CA ASP A 450 -29.52 -45.54 8.93
C ASP A 450 -29.38 -46.70 7.92
N ASN A 451 -29.39 -47.94 8.42
CA ASN A 451 -29.03 -49.14 7.65
C ASN A 451 -29.96 -49.44 6.45
N GLU A 452 -31.21 -48.97 6.45
CA GLU A 452 -32.11 -49.14 5.29
C GLU A 452 -31.73 -48.13 4.19
N THR A 453 -31.52 -46.86 4.57
CA THR A 453 -31.08 -45.79 3.66
C THR A 453 -29.70 -46.05 3.07
N GLN A 454 -28.75 -46.57 3.87
CA GLN A 454 -27.43 -47.01 3.38
C GLN A 454 -27.54 -48.10 2.31
N LYS A 455 -28.44 -49.07 2.51
CA LYS A 455 -28.65 -50.18 1.56
C LYS A 455 -29.29 -49.74 0.27
N GLU A 456 -30.22 -48.79 0.32
CA GLU A 456 -30.92 -48.27 -0.86
C GLU A 456 -29.98 -47.43 -1.73
N VAL A 457 -29.17 -46.56 -1.12
CA VAL A 457 -28.12 -45.78 -1.78
C VAL A 457 -27.01 -46.66 -2.36
N LEU A 458 -26.57 -47.70 -1.63
CA LEU A 458 -25.60 -48.67 -2.14
C LEU A 458 -26.17 -49.57 -3.25
N ASN A 459 -27.48 -49.86 -3.26
CA ASN A 459 -28.11 -50.61 -4.34
C ASN A 459 -28.26 -49.79 -5.63
N ILE A 460 -28.54 -48.48 -5.52
CA ILE A 460 -28.54 -47.56 -6.66
C ILE A 460 -27.11 -47.44 -7.22
N TYR A 461 -26.12 -47.26 -6.34
CA TYR A 461 -24.70 -47.21 -6.69
C TYR A 461 -24.19 -48.49 -7.38
N ASN A 462 -24.58 -49.67 -6.89
CA ASN A 462 -24.12 -50.96 -7.43
C ASN A 462 -24.83 -51.41 -8.71
N ASN A 463 -26.05 -50.94 -8.99
CA ASN A 463 -26.80 -51.37 -10.18
C ASN A 463 -26.59 -50.44 -11.39
N ASP A 464 -26.22 -49.18 -11.20
CA ASP A 464 -26.07 -48.21 -12.30
C ASP A 464 -24.62 -47.99 -12.76
N LEU A 465 -23.60 -48.30 -11.96
CA LEU A 465 -22.17 -48.05 -12.29
C LEU A 465 -21.31 -49.32 -12.46
N ALA A 466 -21.80 -50.50 -12.05
CA ALA A 466 -21.02 -51.74 -12.11
C ALA A 466 -20.83 -52.29 -13.54
N ASP A 467 -21.68 -51.90 -14.49
CA ASP A 467 -21.63 -52.35 -15.89
C ASP A 467 -20.72 -51.48 -16.78
N GLU A 468 -20.40 -50.24 -16.39
CA GLU A 468 -19.51 -49.35 -17.17
C GLU A 468 -18.02 -49.41 -16.77
N PHE A 469 -17.68 -49.82 -15.53
CA PHE A 469 -16.33 -49.58 -14.98
C PHE A 469 -15.59 -50.79 -14.39
N SER A 470 -15.78 -52.00 -14.92
CA SER A 470 -14.93 -53.15 -14.59
C SER A 470 -14.59 -54.00 -15.82
N PRO A 471 -13.34 -54.49 -16.04
CA PRO A 471 -12.12 -54.41 -15.23
C PRO A 471 -10.83 -54.04 -16.00
N LYS A 472 -9.90 -53.32 -15.35
CA LYS A 472 -8.50 -53.75 -15.13
C LYS A 472 -7.74 -52.70 -14.29
N GLY A 473 -7.48 -53.05 -13.04
CA GLY A 473 -6.79 -52.18 -12.10
C GLY A 473 -5.35 -51.86 -12.52
N SER A 474 -5.09 -50.59 -12.83
CA SER A 474 -3.78 -49.90 -12.66
C SER A 474 -3.85 -48.36 -12.89
N VAL A 475 -5.02 -47.73 -12.78
CA VAL A 475 -5.26 -46.36 -13.31
C VAL A 475 -4.37 -45.28 -12.68
N VAL A 476 -4.04 -45.39 -11.38
CA VAL A 476 -3.29 -44.33 -10.66
C VAL A 476 -1.84 -44.17 -11.13
N ALA A 477 -1.19 -45.21 -11.64
CA ALA A 477 0.17 -45.10 -12.19
C ALA A 477 0.16 -44.55 -13.63
N ASN A 478 -0.83 -44.93 -14.44
CA ASN A 478 -0.93 -44.48 -15.83
C ASN A 478 -1.41 -43.02 -15.97
N ALA A 479 -2.16 -42.49 -15.00
CA ALA A 479 -2.64 -41.10 -15.01
C ALA A 479 -1.51 -40.06 -14.87
N ARG A 480 -0.45 -40.40 -14.13
CA ARG A 480 0.71 -39.50 -13.96
C ARG A 480 1.59 -39.48 -15.21
N ASP A 481 1.84 -40.66 -15.80
CA ASP A 481 2.59 -40.80 -17.05
C ASP A 481 1.86 -40.13 -18.23
N SER A 482 0.53 -40.12 -18.23
CA SER A 482 -0.26 -39.45 -19.27
C SER A 482 -0.33 -37.93 -19.11
N PHE A 483 -0.18 -37.40 -17.89
CA PHE A 483 -0.13 -35.94 -17.65
C PHE A 483 1.17 -35.32 -18.17
N GLU A 484 2.31 -35.94 -17.88
CA GLU A 484 3.62 -35.49 -18.40
C GLU A 484 3.66 -35.55 -19.94
N ASP A 485 3.05 -36.58 -20.54
CA ASP A 485 2.94 -36.73 -21.99
C ASP A 485 2.02 -35.67 -22.65
N ILE A 486 0.97 -35.22 -21.97
CA ILE A 486 0.03 -34.20 -22.48
C ILE A 486 0.65 -32.81 -22.36
N ASP A 487 1.22 -32.47 -21.21
CA ASP A 487 1.92 -31.19 -20.99
C ASP A 487 3.06 -31.02 -22.01
N LEU A 488 3.87 -32.06 -22.23
CA LEU A 488 4.94 -32.05 -23.23
C LEU A 488 4.40 -31.83 -24.65
N LYS A 489 3.25 -32.44 -25.01
CA LYS A 489 2.60 -32.23 -26.31
C LYS A 489 2.08 -30.80 -26.46
N MET A 490 1.47 -30.23 -25.42
CA MET A 490 0.95 -28.86 -25.45
C MET A 490 2.09 -27.86 -25.58
N ARG A 491 3.15 -27.99 -24.77
CA ARG A 491 4.37 -27.17 -24.91
C ARG A 491 4.97 -27.26 -26.30
N LYS A 492 4.97 -28.44 -26.91
CA LYS A 492 5.45 -28.62 -28.29
C LYS A 492 4.55 -27.91 -29.31
N ILE A 493 3.23 -27.99 -29.18
CA ILE A 493 2.28 -27.31 -30.07
C ILE A 493 2.47 -25.80 -29.98
N TYR A 494 2.46 -25.23 -28.77
CA TYR A 494 2.65 -23.79 -28.56
C TYR A 494 4.06 -23.32 -28.91
N GLY A 495 5.07 -24.11 -28.59
CA GLY A 495 6.46 -23.84 -28.99
C GLY A 495 6.61 -23.81 -30.51
N ASN A 496 5.92 -24.70 -31.24
CA ASN A 496 5.86 -24.67 -32.70
C ASN A 496 5.18 -23.40 -33.22
N GLU A 497 4.01 -23.05 -32.68
CA GLU A 497 3.27 -21.85 -33.10
C GLU A 497 4.07 -20.57 -32.82
N LEU A 498 4.70 -20.48 -31.65
CA LEU A 498 5.55 -19.36 -31.27
C LEU A 498 6.79 -19.28 -32.17
N ALA A 499 7.52 -20.37 -32.35
CA ALA A 499 8.67 -20.42 -33.25
C ALA A 499 8.27 -20.03 -34.68
N GLN A 500 7.13 -20.53 -35.18
CA GLN A 500 6.60 -20.17 -36.48
C GLN A 500 6.29 -18.67 -36.57
N SER A 501 5.64 -18.09 -35.55
CA SER A 501 5.33 -16.64 -35.52
C SER A 501 6.58 -15.75 -35.54
N LEU A 502 7.68 -16.20 -34.93
CA LEU A 502 8.96 -15.49 -34.90
C LEU A 502 9.74 -15.65 -36.22
N VAL A 503 9.58 -16.79 -36.91
CA VAL A 503 10.23 -17.11 -38.21
C VAL A 503 9.51 -16.47 -39.39
N GLU A 504 8.18 -16.47 -39.39
CA GLU A 504 7.35 -15.90 -40.47
C GLU A 504 7.44 -14.37 -40.54
N ASN A 505 7.77 -13.72 -39.42
CA ASN A 505 8.18 -12.32 -39.37
C ASN A 505 9.61 -12.14 -39.93
N LYS A 506 9.71 -12.23 -41.26
CA LYS A 506 10.92 -11.84 -41.98
C LYS A 506 11.20 -10.36 -41.70
N LEU A 507 12.13 -10.11 -40.78
CA LEU A 507 12.65 -8.77 -40.55
C LEU A 507 13.12 -8.17 -41.89
N PRO A 508 12.88 -6.88 -42.13
CA PRO A 508 13.24 -6.24 -43.39
C PRO A 508 14.74 -6.33 -43.66
N ASN A 509 15.11 -6.19 -44.93
CA ASN A 509 16.52 -6.21 -45.34
C ASN A 509 17.32 -5.20 -44.53
N SER A 510 18.40 -5.68 -43.93
CA SER A 510 19.29 -4.88 -43.11
C SER A 510 20.10 -3.87 -43.91
N LYS A 511 20.55 -2.83 -43.23
CA LYS A 511 21.63 -1.96 -43.70
C LYS A 511 22.85 -2.21 -42.84
N THR A 512 24.00 -2.36 -43.46
CA THR A 512 25.26 -2.43 -42.72
C THR A 512 25.66 -1.01 -42.32
N ASP A 513 25.72 -0.72 -41.02
CA ASP A 513 26.18 0.56 -40.48
C ASP A 513 27.36 0.30 -39.52
N LYS A 514 28.56 0.78 -39.88
CA LYS A 514 29.77 0.76 -39.02
C LYS A 514 30.09 -0.61 -38.41
N ASP A 515 30.15 -1.63 -39.26
CA ASP A 515 30.51 -3.04 -38.96
C ASP A 515 29.48 -3.85 -38.16
N VAL A 516 28.28 -3.30 -37.88
CA VAL A 516 27.16 -4.06 -37.32
C VAL A 516 26.01 -4.00 -38.31
N GLU A 517 25.35 -5.13 -38.48
CA GLU A 517 24.11 -5.20 -39.24
C GLU A 517 22.98 -4.53 -38.43
N VAL A 518 22.35 -3.50 -39.01
CA VAL A 518 21.22 -2.80 -38.38
C VAL A 518 19.95 -3.04 -39.20
N ILE A 519 18.92 -3.52 -38.52
CA ILE A 519 17.57 -3.75 -39.05
C ILE A 519 16.67 -2.65 -38.48
N GLU A 520 16.17 -1.77 -39.32
CA GLU A 520 15.27 -0.69 -38.90
C GLU A 520 13.80 -1.13 -39.07
N LEU A 521 13.00 -0.93 -38.01
CA LEU A 521 11.57 -1.17 -37.98
C LEU A 521 10.84 0.19 -37.86
N LYS A 522 10.10 0.57 -38.91
CA LYS A 522 9.44 1.88 -39.12
C LYS A 522 7.99 1.71 -39.61
N GLY A 523 7.20 0.95 -38.86
CA GLY A 523 5.78 0.71 -39.12
C GLY A 523 5.48 -0.64 -39.78
N GLU A 524 6.49 -1.48 -40.08
CA GLU A 524 6.29 -2.84 -40.55
C GLU A 524 5.81 -3.77 -39.44
N LYS A 525 4.97 -4.76 -39.77
CA LYS A 525 4.55 -5.77 -38.77
C LYS A 525 5.74 -6.56 -38.25
N PHE A 526 5.73 -6.84 -36.95
CA PHE A 526 6.75 -7.67 -36.32
C PHE A 526 6.22 -8.36 -35.07
N ASN A 527 6.84 -9.50 -34.74
CA ASN A 527 6.82 -10.10 -33.41
C ASN A 527 8.26 -10.41 -33.01
N LEU A 528 8.70 -9.93 -31.85
CA LEU A 528 10.04 -10.16 -31.33
C LEU A 528 9.93 -10.65 -29.89
N LEU A 529 10.70 -11.68 -29.58
CA LEU A 529 10.82 -12.17 -28.22
C LEU A 529 12.04 -11.52 -27.58
N ILE A 530 11.86 -10.76 -26.51
CA ILE A 530 12.93 -9.96 -25.89
C ILE A 530 13.13 -10.31 -24.42
N HIS A 531 14.36 -10.24 -23.94
CA HIS A 531 14.72 -10.28 -22.52
C HIS A 531 15.39 -8.96 -22.15
N GLY A 532 14.84 -8.26 -21.18
CA GLY A 532 15.48 -7.07 -20.61
C GLY A 532 16.49 -7.49 -19.54
N ILE A 533 17.74 -7.08 -19.69
CA ILE A 533 18.73 -7.13 -18.62
C ILE A 533 18.78 -5.74 -18.00
N ASP A 534 18.15 -5.62 -16.84
CA ASP A 534 18.26 -4.42 -16.03
C ASP A 534 19.72 -4.21 -15.60
N ALA A 535 20.08 -2.98 -15.26
CA ALA A 535 21.38 -2.65 -14.65
C ALA A 535 21.61 -3.31 -13.26
N TYR A 536 20.71 -4.21 -12.82
CA TYR A 536 20.82 -5.00 -11.60
C TYR A 536 21.75 -6.23 -11.75
N GLY A 537 22.12 -6.65 -12.98
CA GLY A 537 23.20 -7.63 -13.23
C GLY A 537 24.57 -6.95 -13.34
N ASP A 538 25.59 -7.51 -12.65
CA ASP A 538 27.03 -7.17 -12.51
C ASP A 538 27.56 -5.71 -12.65
N GLY A 539 26.66 -4.72 -12.80
CA GLY A 539 26.95 -3.33 -13.10
C GLY A 539 27.39 -3.03 -14.54
N THR A 540 27.58 -4.03 -15.40
CA THR A 540 28.07 -3.81 -16.78
C THR A 540 26.97 -3.79 -17.84
N GLY A 541 25.80 -4.37 -17.54
CA GLY A 541 24.68 -4.51 -18.49
C GLY A 541 25.02 -5.35 -19.72
N ARG A 542 26.05 -6.19 -19.65
CA ARG A 542 26.46 -7.11 -20.72
C ARG A 542 25.89 -8.50 -20.50
N PHE A 543 25.68 -9.24 -21.59
CA PHE A 543 25.19 -10.61 -21.51
C PHE A 543 26.33 -11.55 -21.11
N GLU A 544 26.48 -11.83 -19.83
CA GLU A 544 27.55 -12.71 -19.34
C GLU A 544 27.16 -14.19 -19.35
N LYS A 545 28.15 -15.05 -19.62
CA LYS A 545 28.01 -16.51 -19.48
C LYS A 545 27.79 -16.98 -18.03
N ARG A 546 27.78 -16.08 -17.02
CA ARG A 546 27.55 -16.43 -15.61
C ARG A 546 26.10 -16.25 -15.16
N GLU A 547 25.32 -15.44 -15.88
CA GLU A 547 23.86 -15.41 -15.76
C GLU A 547 23.22 -16.71 -16.29
N VAL A 548 24.03 -17.56 -16.94
CA VAL A 548 23.76 -18.95 -17.37
C VAL A 548 23.54 -19.92 -16.19
N GLY A 549 23.69 -19.48 -14.94
CA GLY A 549 23.34 -20.29 -13.78
C GLY A 549 21.83 -20.55 -13.61
N GLN A 550 20.98 -19.77 -14.28
CA GLN A 550 19.54 -19.99 -14.26
C GLN A 550 19.14 -20.95 -15.39
N ALA A 551 18.37 -21.99 -15.05
CA ALA A 551 17.89 -22.98 -16.03
C ALA A 551 16.86 -22.40 -17.01
N TYR A 552 16.34 -21.20 -16.75
CA TYR A 552 15.25 -20.56 -17.47
C TYR A 552 15.60 -19.15 -17.93
N ILE A 553 14.92 -18.65 -18.96
CA ILE A 553 14.97 -17.28 -19.46
C ILE A 553 13.53 -16.73 -19.47
N CYS A 554 13.27 -15.66 -18.71
CA CYS A 554 12.00 -14.93 -18.76
C CYS A 554 12.04 -13.91 -19.89
N THR A 555 11.14 -13.99 -20.85
CA THR A 555 11.11 -13.12 -22.04
C THR A 555 9.74 -12.46 -22.21
N SER A 556 9.67 -11.39 -22.98
CA SER A 556 8.44 -10.69 -23.33
C SER A 556 8.24 -10.70 -24.84
N LEU A 557 7.05 -11.05 -25.32
CA LEU A 557 6.71 -11.05 -26.74
C LEU A 557 6.18 -9.67 -27.19
N ILE A 558 7.04 -8.82 -27.71
CA ILE A 558 6.65 -7.50 -28.25
C ILE A 558 6.24 -7.60 -29.73
N SER A 559 5.39 -6.67 -30.18
CA SER A 559 4.89 -6.62 -31.56
C SER A 559 4.67 -5.20 -32.06
N ASP A 560 4.32 -5.05 -33.34
CA ASP A 560 3.87 -3.78 -33.92
C ASP A 560 2.61 -3.21 -33.24
N LYS A 561 1.85 -4.06 -32.57
CA LYS A 561 0.63 -3.68 -31.82
C LYS A 561 0.91 -3.41 -30.34
N LYS A 562 1.98 -3.99 -29.78
CA LYS A 562 2.30 -3.95 -28.35
C LYS A 562 3.81 -3.82 -28.10
N LEU A 563 4.23 -2.60 -27.76
CA LEU A 563 5.62 -2.25 -27.42
C LEU A 563 5.90 -2.27 -25.90
N ALA A 564 5.14 -3.05 -25.12
CA ALA A 564 5.30 -3.07 -23.66
C ALA A 564 6.73 -3.51 -23.27
N ARG A 565 7.48 -2.63 -22.60
CA ARG A 565 8.87 -2.83 -22.15
C ARG A 565 9.13 -2.07 -20.85
N ALA A 566 10.13 -2.49 -20.08
CA ALA A 566 10.63 -1.72 -18.95
C ALA A 566 11.39 -0.46 -19.44
N GLU A 567 11.47 0.59 -18.62
CA GLU A 567 12.12 1.85 -19.05
C GLU A 567 13.65 1.79 -18.99
N ALA A 568 14.24 0.76 -18.38
CA ALA A 568 15.68 0.64 -18.17
C ALA A 568 16.25 -0.69 -18.72
N GLY A 569 17.55 -0.71 -19.03
CA GLY A 569 18.29 -1.92 -19.41
C GLY A 569 18.53 -2.10 -20.91
N ARG A 570 19.25 -3.16 -21.24
CA ARG A 570 19.50 -3.60 -22.64
C ARG A 570 18.58 -4.76 -22.97
N TYR A 571 18.05 -4.76 -24.18
CA TYR A 571 17.13 -5.80 -24.64
C TYR A 571 17.82 -6.77 -25.59
N TYR A 572 17.75 -8.04 -25.26
CA TYR A 572 18.29 -9.14 -26.06
C TYR A 572 17.15 -9.92 -26.69
N GLY A 573 17.24 -10.11 -28.00
CA GLY A 573 16.20 -10.73 -28.79
C GLY A 573 16.47 -12.18 -29.15
N PHE A 574 15.41 -12.97 -29.23
CA PHE A 574 15.43 -14.39 -29.58
C PHE A 574 14.49 -14.64 -30.76
N ARG A 575 14.89 -15.49 -31.70
CA ARG A 575 14.07 -15.86 -32.87
C ARG A 575 14.03 -17.37 -33.06
N ASN A 576 15.15 -18.05 -32.86
CA ASN A 576 15.31 -19.48 -33.06
C ASN A 576 15.21 -20.20 -31.71
N ILE A 577 14.03 -20.12 -31.12
CA ILE A 577 13.70 -20.91 -29.94
C ILE A 577 13.35 -22.34 -30.38
N GLY A 578 13.84 -23.33 -29.64
CA GLY A 578 13.47 -24.71 -29.92
C GLY A 578 12.02 -24.98 -29.58
N THR A 579 11.41 -25.90 -30.31
CA THR A 579 10.02 -26.36 -30.09
C THR A 579 9.82 -26.92 -28.67
N ASN A 580 10.86 -27.52 -28.10
CA ASN A 580 10.89 -28.06 -26.73
C ASN A 580 11.46 -27.07 -25.69
N SER A 581 11.75 -25.84 -26.08
CA SER A 581 12.30 -24.86 -25.14
C SER A 581 11.24 -24.08 -24.38
N LEU A 582 9.99 -24.08 -24.84
CA LEU A 582 8.92 -23.39 -24.13
C LEU A 582 8.62 -24.08 -22.79
N VAL A 583 8.63 -23.29 -21.72
CA VAL A 583 8.26 -23.73 -20.37
C VAL A 583 6.80 -23.35 -20.15
N LEU A 584 6.49 -22.05 -20.18
CA LEU A 584 5.18 -21.46 -19.91
C LEU A 584 5.00 -20.16 -20.74
N SER A 585 3.77 -19.76 -21.02
CA SER A 585 3.42 -18.46 -21.61
C SER A 585 2.14 -17.90 -20.98
N GLY A 586 2.00 -16.57 -20.91
CA GLY A 586 0.86 -15.97 -20.19
C GLY A 586 0.64 -14.48 -20.46
N LYS A 587 -0.62 -14.05 -20.35
CA LYS A 587 -1.04 -12.63 -20.42
C LYS A 587 -0.67 -11.84 -19.15
N ASN A 588 -0.38 -12.52 -18.05
CA ASN A 588 0.05 -11.89 -16.80
C ASN A 588 1.56 -12.04 -16.59
N ASP A 589 2.12 -11.20 -15.71
CA ASP A 589 3.49 -11.36 -15.22
C ASP A 589 3.57 -12.72 -14.51
N ILE A 590 4.30 -13.65 -15.11
CA ILE A 590 4.61 -14.99 -14.58
C ILE A 590 5.63 -14.86 -13.42
N TYR A 591 6.13 -13.65 -13.18
CA TYR A 591 6.98 -13.19 -12.09
C TYR A 591 8.45 -13.63 -12.16
N SER A 592 9.27 -12.59 -12.22
CA SER A 592 10.63 -12.34 -11.71
C SER A 592 11.00 -12.96 -10.34
N VAL A 593 10.78 -14.26 -10.14
CA VAL A 593 11.25 -14.97 -8.95
C VAL A 593 12.65 -15.50 -9.18
N ALA A 594 13.66 -14.76 -8.72
CA ALA A 594 15.07 -15.18 -8.68
C ALA A 594 15.33 -16.50 -7.90
N ASN A 595 14.28 -17.13 -7.34
CA ASN A 595 14.31 -18.43 -6.66
C ASN A 595 13.66 -19.58 -7.47
N ALA A 596 13.33 -19.38 -8.75
CA ALA A 596 12.53 -20.31 -9.56
C ALA A 596 13.21 -21.65 -9.93
N ALA A 597 14.51 -21.83 -9.68
CA ALA A 597 15.16 -23.12 -9.98
C ALA A 597 14.52 -24.31 -9.22
N ASN A 598 13.90 -24.05 -8.05
CA ASN A 598 13.25 -25.08 -7.24
C ASN A 598 11.70 -25.03 -7.29
N SER A 599 11.08 -24.03 -7.91
CA SER A 599 9.61 -23.86 -7.88
C SER A 599 8.89 -24.19 -9.18
N VAL A 600 9.59 -24.43 -10.30
CA VAL A 600 8.92 -24.83 -11.55
C VAL A 600 8.19 -26.17 -11.41
N GLU A 601 8.65 -27.09 -10.55
CA GLU A 601 7.87 -28.30 -10.21
C GLU A 601 6.64 -28.02 -9.34
N VAL A 602 6.63 -26.92 -8.58
CA VAL A 602 5.52 -26.56 -7.67
C VAL A 602 4.46 -25.73 -8.39
N ASP A 603 4.87 -24.82 -9.29
CA ASP A 603 4.00 -23.96 -10.08
C ASP A 603 3.62 -24.54 -11.46
N ALA A 604 4.18 -25.67 -11.91
CA ALA A 604 3.59 -26.42 -13.02
C ALA A 604 2.13 -26.88 -12.73
N ASN A 605 1.71 -26.86 -11.45
CA ASN A 605 0.33 -27.04 -11.03
C ASN A 605 -0.50 -25.75 -11.00
N ARG A 606 0.13 -24.57 -11.14
CA ARG A 606 -0.56 -23.32 -11.46
C ARG A 606 -0.53 -23.18 -12.97
N HIS A 607 -1.46 -23.84 -13.64
CA HIS A 607 -1.64 -23.78 -15.08
C HIS A 607 -1.89 -22.33 -15.52
N SER A 608 -0.81 -21.58 -15.81
CA SER A 608 -0.94 -20.40 -16.65
C SER A 608 -1.46 -20.90 -18.00
N GLU A 609 -2.68 -20.49 -18.36
CA GLU A 609 -3.26 -20.75 -19.68
C GLU A 609 -2.19 -20.55 -20.74
N PHE A 610 -1.82 -21.60 -21.49
CA PHE A 610 -0.91 -21.41 -22.61
C PHE A 610 -1.61 -20.51 -23.63
N VAL A 611 -1.14 -19.28 -23.74
CA VAL A 611 -1.74 -18.27 -24.62
C VAL A 611 -1.07 -18.33 -25.98
N LYS A 612 -1.88 -18.26 -27.04
CA LYS A 612 -1.38 -18.19 -28.42
C LYS A 612 -0.54 -16.93 -28.65
N PRO A 613 0.52 -17.00 -29.48
CA PRO A 613 1.38 -15.84 -29.76
C PRO A 613 0.61 -14.59 -30.22
N ASP A 614 -0.40 -14.76 -31.08
CA ASP A 614 -1.22 -13.64 -31.57
C ASP A 614 -1.97 -12.95 -30.42
N GLU A 615 -2.49 -13.70 -29.47
CA GLU A 615 -3.20 -13.15 -28.31
C GLU A 615 -2.24 -12.43 -27.33
N LEU A 616 -1.03 -12.95 -27.12
CA LEU A 616 0.01 -12.27 -26.34
C LEU A 616 0.43 -10.95 -26.98
N SER A 617 0.50 -10.94 -28.32
CA SER A 617 0.87 -9.78 -29.14
C SER A 617 -0.21 -8.69 -29.20
N GLU A 618 -1.46 -9.02 -28.83
CA GLU A 618 -2.63 -8.13 -28.91
C GLU A 618 -3.22 -7.74 -27.54
N GLY A 619 -2.95 -8.50 -26.47
CA GLY A 619 -3.55 -8.28 -25.15
C GLY A 619 -3.08 -7.01 -24.42
N ASN A 620 -3.94 -6.44 -23.56
CA ASN A 620 -3.66 -5.22 -22.79
C ASN A 620 -2.78 -5.44 -21.53
N GLU A 621 -2.51 -6.70 -21.18
CA GLU A 621 -1.78 -7.09 -19.96
C GLU A 621 -0.27 -7.30 -20.24
N TYR A 622 0.46 -8.02 -19.39
CA TYR A 622 1.85 -8.42 -19.65
C TYR A 622 1.91 -9.48 -20.79
N ASN A 623 3.10 -9.85 -21.27
CA ASN A 623 3.29 -10.70 -22.47
C ASN A 623 4.44 -11.69 -22.26
N GLU A 624 4.48 -12.34 -21.11
CA GLU A 624 5.62 -13.13 -20.69
C GLU A 624 5.65 -14.54 -21.29
N ILE A 625 6.85 -14.98 -21.65
CA ILE A 625 7.16 -16.31 -22.16
C ILE A 625 8.43 -16.78 -21.45
N VAL A 626 8.36 -17.94 -20.81
CA VAL A 626 9.50 -18.55 -20.11
C VAL A 626 10.07 -19.66 -20.98
N LEU A 627 11.38 -19.64 -21.18
CA LEU A 627 12.11 -20.61 -21.99
C LEU A 627 13.12 -21.37 -21.14
N TRP A 628 13.33 -22.66 -21.43
CA TRP A 628 14.50 -23.40 -20.99
C TRP A 628 15.75 -22.87 -21.69
N ARG A 629 16.76 -22.50 -20.90
CA ARG A 629 18.06 -22.08 -21.45
C ARG A 629 18.72 -23.23 -22.21
N GLU A 630 18.68 -24.41 -21.61
CA GLU A 630 19.19 -25.66 -22.17
C GLU A 630 18.04 -26.63 -22.37
N TYR A 631 17.85 -27.13 -23.59
CA TYR A 631 16.75 -28.04 -23.92
C TYR A 631 17.24 -29.17 -24.83
N LEU A 632 16.47 -30.26 -24.92
CA LEU A 632 16.72 -31.32 -25.88
C LEU A 632 16.00 -31.00 -27.20
N GLY A 633 16.74 -30.86 -28.29
CA GLY A 633 16.17 -30.71 -29.62
C GLY A 633 15.39 -31.95 -30.07
N ASP A 634 14.63 -31.83 -31.16
CA ASP A 634 13.92 -32.97 -31.77
C ASP A 634 14.85 -34.12 -32.20
N ASP A 635 16.14 -33.83 -32.38
CA ASP A 635 17.21 -34.80 -32.67
C ASP A 635 17.83 -35.43 -31.40
N GLY A 636 17.31 -35.10 -30.22
CA GLY A 636 17.82 -35.55 -28.93
C GLY A 636 19.14 -34.88 -28.49
N THR A 637 19.65 -33.91 -29.26
CA THR A 637 20.87 -33.18 -28.89
C THR A 637 20.54 -32.04 -27.92
N LYS A 638 21.42 -31.82 -26.95
CA LYS A 638 21.32 -30.66 -26.05
C LYS A 638 21.59 -29.39 -26.85
N LYS A 639 20.64 -28.46 -26.84
CA LYS A 639 20.71 -27.15 -27.49
C LYS A 639 20.63 -26.06 -26.43
N GLU A 640 21.30 -24.95 -26.70
CA GLU A 640 21.29 -23.76 -25.86
C GLU A 640 20.64 -22.60 -26.61
N ILE A 641 19.85 -21.80 -25.91
CA ILE A 641 19.31 -20.56 -26.46
C ILE A 641 20.29 -19.43 -26.21
N TRP A 642 20.64 -18.73 -27.28
CA TRP A 642 21.48 -17.53 -27.26
C TRP A 642 20.73 -16.38 -27.92
N PRO A 643 20.97 -15.14 -27.48
CA PRO A 643 20.40 -13.99 -28.15
C PRO A 643 20.94 -13.89 -29.58
N GLU A 644 20.06 -13.52 -30.50
CA GLU A 644 20.35 -13.43 -31.94
C GLU A 644 20.33 -11.99 -32.45
N TYR A 645 19.88 -11.04 -31.63
CA TYR A 645 19.90 -9.62 -31.93
C TYR A 645 19.82 -8.80 -30.65
N ILE A 646 20.25 -7.54 -30.71
CA ILE A 646 19.98 -6.54 -29.68
C ILE A 646 18.82 -5.68 -30.13
N VAL A 647 17.86 -5.38 -29.26
CA VAL A 647 16.73 -4.50 -29.55
C VAL A 647 16.98 -3.11 -28.97
N CYS A 648 16.97 -2.12 -29.84
CA CYS A 648 17.13 -0.71 -29.50
C CYS A 648 15.85 0.04 -29.87
N PHE A 649 15.50 1.08 -29.11
CA PHE A 649 14.29 1.87 -29.35
C PHE A 649 14.67 3.33 -29.58
N ASN A 650 14.27 3.86 -30.74
CA ASN A 650 14.55 5.21 -31.25
C ASN A 650 16.03 5.55 -31.53
N GLU A 651 16.98 5.06 -30.73
CA GLU A 651 18.41 5.32 -30.89
C GLU A 651 19.26 4.07 -30.59
N ILE A 652 20.46 4.03 -31.18
CA ILE A 652 21.46 2.98 -30.96
C ILE A 652 22.66 3.63 -30.26
N THR A 653 23.03 3.17 -29.07
CA THR A 653 24.20 3.72 -28.36
C THR A 653 25.52 3.11 -28.87
N ASN A 654 26.66 3.60 -28.39
CA ASN A 654 27.96 2.98 -28.73
C ASN A 654 28.11 1.63 -28.02
N GLU A 655 27.62 1.52 -26.79
CA GLU A 655 27.66 0.31 -25.98
C GLU A 655 26.86 -0.82 -26.66
N ASP A 656 25.71 -0.51 -27.26
CA ASP A 656 24.92 -1.48 -28.02
C ASP A 656 25.68 -2.01 -29.23
N ARG A 657 26.46 -1.15 -29.90
CA ARG A 657 27.30 -1.55 -31.04
C ARG A 657 28.48 -2.40 -30.61
N GLU A 658 29.12 -2.06 -29.49
CA GLU A 658 30.21 -2.86 -28.94
C GLU A 658 29.73 -4.26 -28.54
N GLU A 659 28.57 -4.33 -27.88
CA GLU A 659 27.96 -5.59 -27.47
C GLU A 659 27.54 -6.43 -28.69
N ALA A 660 26.88 -5.82 -29.68
CA ALA A 660 26.50 -6.48 -30.93
C ALA A 660 27.72 -7.04 -31.68
N LYS A 661 28.84 -6.30 -31.71
CA LYS A 661 30.12 -6.79 -32.26
C LYS A 661 30.69 -7.93 -31.43
N CYS A 662 30.62 -7.84 -30.10
CA CYS A 662 31.15 -8.87 -29.20
C CYS A 662 30.41 -10.20 -29.35
N LEU A 663 29.08 -10.14 -29.48
CA LEU A 663 28.22 -11.32 -29.66
C LEU A 663 28.11 -11.74 -31.13
N ASN A 664 28.57 -10.90 -32.06
CA ASN A 664 28.44 -11.08 -33.51
C ASN A 664 26.98 -11.27 -33.93
N ILE A 665 26.10 -10.38 -33.45
CA ILE A 665 24.66 -10.36 -33.73
C ILE A 665 24.20 -9.00 -34.25
N PRO A 666 23.14 -8.93 -35.08
CA PRO A 666 22.57 -7.67 -35.55
C PRO A 666 21.90 -6.83 -34.44
N ILE A 667 21.63 -5.57 -34.74
CA ILE A 667 20.80 -4.67 -33.94
C ILE A 667 19.46 -4.46 -34.66
N VAL A 668 18.36 -4.62 -33.95
CA VAL A 668 17.01 -4.27 -34.39
C VAL A 668 16.63 -2.93 -33.76
N LEU A 669 16.53 -1.88 -34.58
CA LEU A 669 16.15 -0.53 -34.16
C LEU A 669 14.66 -0.31 -34.44
N ILE A 670 13.87 -0.16 -33.37
CA ILE A 670 12.44 0.12 -33.42
C ILE A 670 12.21 1.62 -33.32
N ASP A 671 11.66 2.22 -34.37
CA ASP A 671 11.16 3.60 -34.34
C ASP A 671 9.75 3.63 -33.74
N GLU A 672 9.66 3.85 -32.43
CA GLU A 672 8.39 3.78 -31.69
C GLU A 672 7.35 4.78 -32.22
N LYS A 673 7.80 5.91 -32.79
CA LYS A 673 6.91 6.91 -33.39
C LYS A 673 6.12 6.34 -34.56
N SER A 674 6.72 5.42 -35.31
CA SER A 674 6.09 4.76 -36.45
C SER A 674 5.05 3.69 -36.06
N TYR A 675 5.02 3.26 -34.80
CA TYR A 675 4.10 2.25 -34.25
C TYR A 675 3.09 2.81 -33.25
N SER A 676 3.11 4.13 -33.04
CA SER A 676 2.17 4.81 -32.15
C SER A 676 0.74 4.77 -32.72
N HIS A 677 0.06 3.64 -32.53
CA HIS A 677 -1.40 3.64 -32.50
C HIS A 677 -1.80 4.64 -31.42
N LYS A 678 -2.60 5.64 -31.80
CA LYS A 678 -3.12 6.68 -30.91
C LYS A 678 -3.67 6.04 -29.63
N LYS A 679 -2.83 5.88 -28.59
CA LYS A 679 -3.30 5.98 -27.23
C LYS A 679 -3.84 7.39 -27.18
N GLU A 680 -5.17 7.51 -27.16
CA GLU A 680 -5.84 8.64 -26.55
C GLU A 680 -5.40 8.66 -25.08
N SER A 681 -4.14 9.02 -24.84
CA SER A 681 -3.69 9.43 -23.53
C SER A 681 -4.55 10.64 -23.23
N LYS A 682 -5.40 10.50 -22.20
CA LYS A 682 -5.90 11.64 -21.45
C LYS A 682 -4.71 12.57 -21.28
N GLU A 683 -4.75 13.70 -21.96
CA GLU A 683 -3.75 14.73 -21.90
C GLU A 683 -3.77 15.25 -20.46
N ILE A 684 -2.99 14.62 -19.57
CA ILE A 684 -2.65 15.18 -18.27
C ILE A 684 -1.78 16.37 -18.64
N VAL A 685 -2.42 17.54 -18.68
CA VAL A 685 -1.75 18.82 -18.80
C VAL A 685 -0.78 18.90 -17.63
N SER A 686 0.51 18.66 -17.90
CA SER A 686 1.55 18.84 -16.89
C SER A 686 1.51 20.30 -16.42
N GLU A 687 1.61 20.49 -15.10
CA GLU A 687 1.54 21.81 -14.46
C GLU A 687 2.58 22.81 -15.00
N GLU A 688 3.61 22.33 -15.70
CA GLU A 688 4.62 23.17 -16.36
C GLU A 688 4.05 24.05 -17.49
N LYS A 689 3.00 23.62 -18.21
CA LYS A 689 2.32 24.50 -19.20
C LYS A 689 1.43 25.57 -18.55
N ILE A 690 1.09 25.42 -17.27
CA ILE A 690 0.24 26.38 -16.53
C ILE A 690 1.07 27.61 -16.10
N ALA A 691 2.40 27.48 -16.01
CA ALA A 691 3.29 28.58 -15.61
C ALA A 691 3.46 29.68 -16.68
N GLU A 692 3.17 29.38 -17.96
CA GLU A 692 3.48 30.31 -19.06
C GLU A 692 2.41 31.37 -19.33
N ASN A 693 1.17 31.22 -18.82
CA ASN A 693 0.12 32.24 -19.01
C ASN A 693 -0.84 32.41 -17.81
N PRO A 694 -0.40 33.06 -16.72
CA PRO A 694 -1.19 33.25 -15.49
C PRO A 694 -2.51 34.00 -15.71
N LYS A 695 -2.59 34.84 -16.76
CA LYS A 695 -3.80 35.60 -17.09
C LYS A 695 -4.93 34.73 -17.63
N GLU A 696 -4.58 33.71 -18.41
CA GLU A 696 -5.54 32.79 -19.01
C GLU A 696 -6.09 31.81 -17.96
N TYR A 697 -5.22 31.31 -17.07
CA TYR A 697 -5.61 30.52 -15.90
C TYR A 697 -6.57 31.29 -14.97
N MET A 698 -6.28 32.57 -14.68
CA MET A 698 -7.15 33.39 -13.83
C MET A 698 -8.50 33.72 -14.50
N GLN A 699 -8.55 33.84 -15.83
CA GLN A 699 -9.81 33.99 -16.58
C GLN A 699 -10.64 32.71 -16.57
N THR A 700 -10.02 31.55 -16.73
CA THR A 700 -10.70 30.24 -16.67
C THR A 700 -11.19 29.93 -15.27
N LYS A 701 -10.40 30.24 -14.22
CA LYS A 701 -10.81 30.11 -12.82
C LYS A 701 -11.97 31.04 -12.46
N ARG A 702 -12.01 32.28 -12.99
CA ARG A 702 -13.16 33.19 -12.84
C ARG A 702 -14.41 32.64 -13.53
N LYS A 703 -14.30 32.12 -14.77
CA LYS A 703 -15.42 31.46 -15.44
C LYS A 703 -15.93 30.24 -14.66
N PHE A 704 -15.04 29.46 -14.04
CA PHE A 704 -15.42 28.31 -13.21
C PHE A 704 -16.13 28.73 -11.91
N ILE A 705 -15.65 29.80 -11.25
CA ILE A 705 -16.30 30.38 -10.07
C ILE A 705 -17.67 30.98 -10.42
N ASP A 706 -17.81 31.60 -11.59
CA ASP A 706 -19.08 32.15 -12.07
C ASP A 706 -20.07 31.03 -12.44
N ILE A 707 -19.59 29.91 -13.00
CA ILE A 707 -20.38 28.68 -13.20
C ILE A 707 -20.82 28.08 -11.85
N PHE A 708 -19.95 28.10 -10.83
CA PHE A 708 -20.27 27.60 -9.49
C PHE A 708 -21.23 28.51 -8.69
N LYS A 709 -21.21 29.81 -8.97
CA LYS A 709 -22.21 30.75 -8.42
C LYS A 709 -23.57 30.53 -9.07
N ASN A 710 -23.60 30.33 -10.39
CA ASN A 710 -24.83 30.07 -11.13
C ASN A 710 -25.44 28.68 -10.82
N SER A 711 -24.64 27.68 -10.43
CA SER A 711 -25.15 26.37 -10.00
C SER A 711 -25.82 26.40 -8.62
N LYS A 712 -25.44 27.36 -7.75
CA LYS A 712 -26.05 27.55 -6.42
C LYS A 712 -27.45 28.17 -6.50
N ASP A 713 -27.67 29.01 -7.51
CA ASP A 713 -29.01 29.53 -7.85
C ASP A 713 -29.91 28.40 -8.41
N MET A 714 -29.30 27.42 -9.09
CA MET A 714 -29.99 26.22 -9.58
C MET A 714 -30.43 25.27 -8.45
N CYS A 715 -29.64 25.11 -7.38
CA CYS A 715 -30.04 24.34 -6.20
C CYS A 715 -31.23 24.99 -5.47
N SER A 716 -31.25 26.33 -5.40
CA SER A 716 -32.37 27.08 -4.80
C SER A 716 -33.65 26.94 -5.64
N ALA A 717 -33.53 26.93 -6.97
CA ALA A 717 -34.65 26.69 -7.89
C ALA A 717 -35.19 25.24 -7.83
N LEU A 718 -34.32 24.25 -7.60
CA LEU A 718 -34.71 22.85 -7.41
C LEU A 718 -35.41 22.61 -6.06
N GLU A 719 -35.01 23.32 -5.00
CA GLU A 719 -35.71 23.31 -3.70
C GLU A 719 -37.11 23.94 -3.81
N GLU A 720 -37.26 25.04 -4.57
CA GLU A 720 -38.57 25.63 -4.88
C GLU A 720 -39.43 24.69 -5.75
N GLN A 721 -38.83 23.96 -6.71
CA GLN A 721 -39.54 22.98 -7.54
C GLN A 721 -40.02 21.77 -6.72
N ALA A 722 -39.21 21.30 -5.76
CA ALA A 722 -39.59 20.24 -4.83
C ALA A 722 -40.71 20.69 -3.89
N ALA A 723 -40.68 21.94 -3.42
CA ALA A 723 -41.76 22.53 -2.62
C ALA A 723 -43.06 22.66 -3.42
N LEU A 724 -42.99 23.07 -4.69
CA LEU A 724 -44.15 23.17 -5.58
C LEU A 724 -44.76 21.80 -5.90
N GLY A 725 -43.94 20.77 -6.12
CA GLY A 725 -44.41 19.39 -6.32
C GLY A 725 -45.16 18.84 -5.10
N LYS A 726 -44.67 19.15 -3.89
CA LYS A 726 -45.33 18.77 -2.64
C LYS A 726 -46.69 19.48 -2.48
N PHE A 727 -46.74 20.78 -2.78
CA PHE A 727 -47.98 21.56 -2.75
C PHE A 727 -49.05 21.05 -3.74
N ILE A 728 -48.65 20.69 -4.96
CA ILE A 728 -49.57 20.13 -5.97
C ILE A 728 -50.13 18.78 -5.49
N SER A 729 -49.30 17.90 -4.93
CA SER A 729 -49.75 16.61 -4.39
C SER A 729 -50.74 16.76 -3.23
N GLU A 730 -50.52 17.76 -2.36
CA GLU A 730 -51.45 18.10 -1.28
C GLU A 730 -52.81 18.58 -1.81
N MET A 731 -52.79 19.44 -2.85
CA MET A 731 -54.02 19.91 -3.51
C MET A 731 -54.79 18.78 -4.18
N GLU A 732 -54.11 17.85 -4.87
CA GLU A 732 -54.74 16.70 -5.50
C GLU A 732 -55.41 15.78 -4.48
N LYS A 733 -54.78 15.55 -3.32
CA LYS A 733 -55.39 14.84 -2.19
C LYS A 733 -56.64 15.55 -1.67
N GLN A 734 -56.58 16.87 -1.54
CA GLN A 734 -57.71 17.65 -1.04
C GLN A 734 -58.89 17.62 -2.01
N MET A 735 -58.63 17.72 -3.31
CA MET A 735 -59.64 17.58 -4.36
C MET A 735 -60.22 16.15 -4.43
N ALA A 736 -59.43 15.12 -4.15
CA ALA A 736 -59.93 13.75 -4.06
C ALA A 736 -60.88 13.56 -2.87
N LEU A 737 -60.54 14.12 -1.71
CA LEU A 737 -61.39 14.13 -0.52
C LEU A 737 -62.71 14.90 -0.73
N GLU A 738 -62.67 16.02 -1.45
CA GLU A 738 -63.88 16.77 -1.81
C GLU A 738 -64.78 16.00 -2.79
N LYS A 739 -64.19 15.23 -3.71
CA LYS A 739 -64.95 14.34 -4.61
C LYS A 739 -65.59 13.17 -3.86
N GLU A 740 -64.91 12.59 -2.87
CA GLU A 740 -65.50 11.56 -2.01
C GLU A 740 -66.59 12.13 -1.08
N GLY A 741 -66.40 13.35 -0.56
CA GLY A 741 -67.42 14.05 0.22
C GLY A 741 -68.70 14.35 -0.56
N HIS A 742 -68.57 14.71 -1.85
CA HIS A 742 -69.72 14.92 -2.73
C HIS A 742 -70.43 13.63 -3.15
N ALA A 743 -69.74 12.48 -3.14
CA ALA A 743 -70.35 11.18 -3.41
C ALA A 743 -71.16 10.63 -2.21
N ILE A 744 -70.95 11.17 -1.00
CA ILE A 744 -71.70 10.81 0.22
C ILE A 744 -72.91 11.74 0.45
N ALA A 745 -72.99 12.87 -0.27
CA ALA A 745 -74.07 13.84 -0.18
C ALA A 745 -75.13 13.73 -1.30
N HIS A 746 -75.06 12.68 -2.12
CA HIS A 746 -76.07 12.25 -3.09
C HIS A 746 -76.47 10.81 -2.79
#